data_AF-M0PDZ0-F1
#
_entry.id   AF-M0PDZ0-F1
#
_cell.length_a   1.000
_cell.length_b   1.000
_cell.length_c   1.000
_cell.angle_alpha   90.00
_cell.angle_beta   90.00
_cell.angle_gamma   90.00
#
_symmetry.space_group_name_H-M   'P 1'
#
loop_
_entity.id
_entity.type
_entity.pdbx_description
1 polymer ?
#
loop_
_entity_poly.entity_id
_entity_poly.type
_entity_poly.pdbx_seq_one_letter_code
_entity_poly.pdbx_strand_id
1 'polypeptide(L)'
;MSGAQSPSRLPDETAALVERSRRDREAADDRFGAARSIADRLGAHPIRADGADPATDPPDGVAFGFWTPDLIERGVPLADVRLELFTPIGGGAGESDETDDAGGTDGADGPDGADGAIDPGRDDLREVEFRVDRLAVERDDEFHWVAVEGIPVGTADRLGALYQLVYRTPDGDAWETVRDPLAYSVPFGAFAPAEAYDWPRLDATRPDRDHFDSFGGDDEALPTTEDDGLPRVDPATSMLEIHPGTSTEAGSLAALAERFETVGEKLRADEPLDPHERNYTGYDAVQLMPVEPLTQAYGRQWYWRPGGIDGTDGGADDVHSGGDERDVDSAPAPAPAAAFDRERDAERVTVGVERPDQTNWGYDVVVSAFSAANPAILETGRPDELVEFIAACHAMPDPIRVVFDVALGHADEGAAELLPDPFFEGPGMYGLHLDYRQPVVRAILLELQRRKANFGADGIRIDGAQDFTYHDAETGEQVHDDAFLAEMDRVVHEVAGTAFRPWMIYEDGRPWPREDWELASTYRTLIDQHPHAFQWSPVTFAHNKPALLTFWATKWWRMREVAEMGSQWITGVANHDTLRRGSQVEVTDDWGGALINPYLADSPPETIREAYDSPAALVWFHVAMPGVPMDFLHANYRAPWGFVRDTDPTWNVKVVAEEAPWIDWHVPEGAFADGDAFARLKELGFETREELKEFVTTLAAFVEATDFDLDLIAELLSVQGMSLAGDDHGHDDDHSNRGDRDDHSGDELTADDLQRFSFAWSADVSEYVVLDRWEDAQDETRTAFDREVREFRQARPWLRADVDPERGEAFGYRHPTEGTVVYEALRRDPDGEEALLIACNVEGTPVEVSPAGVLDDLDAGGADGTRDADNAADDWTVAVAAPGIDAEAGDSAADGDAGPVTLETADAVVWRRRSE
;
A
#
# COMPACT_ATOMS: atom_id res chain seq x y z
N MET A 1 5.19 37.20 -22.60
CA MET A 1 6.35 37.19 -21.69
C MET A 1 6.21 38.33 -20.68
N SER A 2 5.39 38.15 -19.63
CA SER A 2 5.46 38.98 -18.43
C SER A 2 6.44 38.28 -17.49
N GLY A 3 7.51 38.96 -17.07
CA GLY A 3 8.40 38.41 -16.06
C GLY A 3 7.59 38.05 -14.81
N ALA A 4 7.76 36.83 -14.30
CA ALA A 4 7.15 36.42 -13.04
C ALA A 4 7.44 37.50 -11.98
N GLN A 5 6.39 37.99 -11.32
CA GLN A 5 6.56 38.91 -10.20
C GLN A 5 7.41 38.22 -9.13
N SER A 6 8.26 38.98 -8.44
CA SER A 6 9.05 38.41 -7.35
C SER A 6 8.09 38.10 -6.19
N PRO A 7 8.21 36.92 -5.54
CA PRO A 7 7.40 36.57 -4.38
C PRO A 7 7.47 37.67 -3.33
N SER A 8 6.34 38.03 -2.74
CA SER A 8 6.30 39.06 -1.70
C SER A 8 5.32 38.72 -0.59
N ARG A 9 5.70 39.07 0.64
CA ARG A 9 4.87 38.79 1.82
C ARG A 9 3.63 39.69 1.81
N LEU A 10 2.48 39.10 2.12
CA LEU A 10 1.21 39.75 2.45
C LEU A 10 1.14 40.01 3.96
N PRO A 11 1.42 41.24 4.45
CA PRO A 11 1.61 41.47 5.89
C PRO A 11 0.32 41.36 6.70
N ASP A 12 -0.80 41.83 6.14
CA ASP A 12 -2.10 41.81 6.80
C ASP A 12 -2.63 40.37 6.93
N GLU A 13 -2.52 39.58 5.86
CA GLU A 13 -2.87 38.15 5.88
C GLU A 13 -1.96 37.36 6.83
N THR A 14 -0.66 37.64 6.84
CA THR A 14 0.27 37.02 7.80
C THR A 14 -0.10 37.35 9.25
N ALA A 15 -0.44 38.62 9.53
CA ALA A 15 -0.87 39.02 10.87
C ALA A 15 -2.20 38.37 11.27
N ALA A 16 -3.10 38.14 10.32
CA ALA A 16 -4.35 37.44 10.55
C ALA A 16 -4.14 35.96 10.92
N LEU A 17 -3.17 35.27 10.30
CA LEU A 17 -2.81 33.89 10.65
C LEU A 17 -2.30 33.79 12.10
N VAL A 18 -1.37 34.66 12.49
CA VAL A 18 -0.82 34.75 13.85
C VAL A 18 -1.91 35.01 14.88
N GLU A 19 -2.75 36.01 14.62
CA GLU A 19 -3.83 36.37 15.53
C GLU A 19 -4.90 35.27 15.62
N ARG A 20 -5.16 34.54 14.52
CA ARG A 20 -6.06 33.39 14.54
C ARG A 20 -5.50 32.27 15.43
N SER A 21 -4.25 31.85 15.20
CA SER A 21 -3.58 30.83 16.02
C SER A 21 -3.63 31.15 17.52
N ARG A 22 -3.37 32.42 17.87
CA ARG A 22 -3.52 32.90 19.24
C ARG A 22 -4.94 32.77 19.78
N ARG A 23 -5.96 33.17 19.01
CA ARG A 23 -7.36 33.05 19.42
C ARG A 23 -7.78 31.60 19.61
N ASP A 24 -7.30 30.69 18.77
CA ASP A 24 -7.60 29.26 18.90
C ASP A 24 -7.07 28.71 20.23
N ARG A 25 -5.85 29.09 20.63
CA ARG A 25 -5.30 28.75 21.96
C ARG A 25 -6.05 29.40 23.12
N GLU A 26 -6.54 30.63 22.95
CA GLU A 26 -7.32 31.33 23.98
C GLU A 26 -8.75 30.78 24.12
N ALA A 27 -9.32 30.21 23.06
CA ALA A 27 -10.69 29.70 23.00
C ALA A 27 -10.83 28.23 23.37
N ALA A 28 -9.80 27.41 23.17
CA ALA A 28 -9.83 25.98 23.44
C ALA A 28 -9.82 25.64 24.94
N ASP A 29 -10.49 24.55 25.30
CA ASP A 29 -10.55 24.05 26.67
C ASP A 29 -9.21 23.43 27.14
N ASP A 30 -8.44 22.87 26.22
CA ASP A 30 -7.13 22.27 26.47
C ASP A 30 -6.17 22.42 25.27
N ARG A 31 -4.92 21.96 25.45
CA ARG A 31 -3.88 22.04 24.41
C ARG A 31 -4.22 21.22 23.17
N PHE A 32 -4.92 20.10 23.32
CA PHE A 32 -5.27 19.23 22.19
C PHE A 32 -6.36 19.88 21.32
N GLY A 33 -7.41 20.44 21.92
CA GLY A 33 -8.43 21.19 21.19
C GLY A 33 -7.86 22.43 20.47
N ALA A 34 -6.91 23.12 21.09
CA ALA A 34 -6.18 24.21 20.43
C ALA A 34 -5.36 23.70 19.25
N ALA A 35 -4.61 22.61 19.45
CA ALA A 35 -3.77 22.02 18.43
C ALA A 35 -4.59 21.53 17.22
N ARG A 36 -5.72 20.83 17.45
CA ARG A 36 -6.65 20.43 16.39
C ARG A 36 -7.07 21.63 15.53
N SER A 37 -7.49 22.71 16.18
CA SER A 37 -7.93 23.92 15.48
C SER A 37 -6.81 24.55 14.65
N ILE A 38 -5.56 24.50 15.12
CA ILE A 38 -4.38 25.08 14.46
C ILE A 38 -3.89 24.20 13.30
N ALA A 39 -3.91 22.87 13.46
CA ALA A 39 -3.42 21.89 12.48
C ALA A 39 -4.05 22.07 11.09
N ASP A 40 -5.35 22.42 11.03
CA ASP A 40 -6.08 22.72 9.80
C ASP A 40 -5.42 23.80 8.91
N ARG A 41 -4.54 24.63 9.48
CA ARG A 41 -3.85 25.73 8.76
C ARG A 41 -2.36 25.50 8.58
N LEU A 42 -1.80 24.41 9.09
CA LEU A 42 -0.41 24.04 8.83
C LEU A 42 -0.24 23.55 7.38
N GLY A 43 0.97 23.69 6.85
CA GLY A 43 1.29 23.49 5.44
C GLY A 43 0.89 24.67 4.56
N ALA A 44 0.79 24.44 3.25
CA ALA A 44 0.41 25.44 2.25
C ALA A 44 -1.11 25.48 1.99
N HIS A 45 -1.69 26.68 2.00
CA HIS A 45 -3.12 26.93 1.77
C HIS A 45 -3.31 28.06 0.75
N PRO A 46 -3.87 27.79 -0.44
CA PRO A 46 -4.19 28.84 -1.42
C PRO A 46 -5.15 29.90 -0.85
N ILE A 47 -4.81 31.17 -1.02
CA ILE A 47 -5.61 32.32 -0.58
C ILE A 47 -6.45 32.80 -1.76
N ARG A 48 -7.75 32.93 -1.55
CA ARG A 48 -8.70 33.50 -2.53
C ARG A 48 -9.59 34.54 -1.86
N ALA A 49 -10.09 35.48 -2.66
CA ALA A 49 -11.12 36.41 -2.20
C ALA A 49 -12.40 35.70 -1.78
N ASP A 50 -13.13 36.28 -0.81
CA ASP A 50 -14.43 35.76 -0.36
C ASP A 50 -15.40 35.57 -1.54
N GLY A 51 -15.92 34.35 -1.69
CA GLY A 51 -16.88 33.98 -2.74
C GLY A 51 -16.25 33.70 -4.12
N ALA A 52 -14.93 33.60 -4.22
CA ALA A 52 -14.26 33.07 -5.41
C ALA A 52 -14.63 31.60 -5.65
N ASP A 53 -14.72 31.20 -6.91
CA ASP A 53 -14.95 29.82 -7.32
C ASP A 53 -13.59 29.12 -7.54
N PRO A 54 -13.18 28.15 -6.71
CA PRO A 54 -11.90 27.46 -6.86
C PRO A 54 -11.70 26.80 -8.24
N ALA A 55 -12.78 26.41 -8.92
CA ALA A 55 -12.71 25.78 -10.23
C ALA A 55 -12.26 26.75 -11.35
N THR A 56 -12.48 28.05 -11.18
CA THR A 56 -12.20 29.05 -12.24
C THR A 56 -11.32 30.22 -11.81
N ASP A 57 -11.36 30.58 -10.53
CA ASP A 57 -10.63 31.72 -9.99
C ASP A 57 -9.29 31.24 -9.40
N PRO A 58 -8.14 31.71 -9.93
CA PRO A 58 -6.84 31.36 -9.39
C PRO A 58 -6.63 32.00 -8.01
N PRO A 59 -5.76 31.42 -7.15
CA PRO A 59 -5.42 32.02 -5.87
C PRO A 59 -4.63 33.32 -6.04
N ASP A 60 -4.89 34.27 -5.14
CA ASP A 60 -4.17 35.55 -5.02
C ASP A 60 -2.82 35.39 -4.31
N GLY A 61 -2.65 34.30 -3.55
CA GLY A 61 -1.44 33.98 -2.81
C GLY A 61 -1.54 32.63 -2.10
N VAL A 62 -0.60 32.34 -1.21
CA VAL A 62 -0.56 31.11 -0.40
C VAL A 62 -0.18 31.47 1.03
N ALA A 63 -0.93 30.92 1.99
CA ALA A 63 -0.61 30.95 3.41
C ALA A 63 0.19 29.70 3.77
N PHE A 64 1.27 29.87 4.53
CA PHE A 64 2.12 28.80 5.03
C PHE A 64 2.13 28.79 6.55
N GLY A 65 1.98 27.61 7.15
CA GLY A 65 2.06 27.38 8.58
C GLY A 65 2.99 26.21 8.91
N PHE A 66 3.85 26.37 9.92
CA PHE A 66 4.76 25.32 10.38
C PHE A 66 4.70 25.18 11.90
N TRP A 67 4.75 23.95 12.39
CA TRP A 67 5.02 23.66 13.79
C TRP A 67 6.51 23.34 13.97
N THR A 68 7.18 24.14 14.80
CA THR A 68 8.65 24.12 14.94
C THR A 68 9.06 24.21 16.41
N PRO A 69 8.71 23.22 17.24
CA PRO A 69 9.00 23.25 18.68
C PRO A 69 10.50 23.32 18.95
N ASP A 70 11.32 22.62 18.17
CA ASP A 70 12.76 22.49 18.39
C ASP A 70 13.52 23.80 18.19
N LEU A 71 13.04 24.66 17.30
CA LEU A 71 13.60 26.00 17.11
C LEU A 71 13.44 26.86 18.38
N ILE A 72 12.35 26.65 19.12
CA ILE A 72 12.10 27.34 20.39
C ILE A 72 13.02 26.79 21.48
N GLU A 73 13.11 25.47 21.58
CA GLU A 73 13.97 24.79 22.55
C GLU A 73 15.45 25.16 22.34
N ARG A 74 15.92 25.16 21.09
CA ARG A 74 17.29 25.54 20.70
C ARG A 74 17.55 27.04 20.80
N GLY A 75 16.53 27.86 21.03
CA GLY A 75 16.66 29.31 21.17
C GLY A 75 16.98 30.05 19.88
N VAL A 76 16.53 29.53 18.72
CA VAL A 76 16.75 30.14 17.41
C VAL A 76 16.03 31.50 17.34
N PRO A 77 16.74 32.61 17.01
CA PRO A 77 16.12 33.91 16.83
C PRO A 77 15.18 33.92 15.62
N LEU A 78 14.02 34.61 15.73
CA LEU A 78 13.09 34.77 14.60
C LEU A 78 13.76 35.39 13.36
N ALA A 79 14.72 36.28 13.58
CA ALA A 79 15.49 36.91 12.51
C ALA A 79 16.36 35.91 11.72
N ASP A 80 16.50 34.67 12.17
CA ASP A 80 17.28 33.62 11.54
C ASP A 80 16.42 32.53 10.91
N VAL A 81 15.09 32.69 10.90
CA VAL A 81 14.12 31.75 10.29
C VAL A 81 13.52 32.39 9.02
N ARG A 82 13.47 31.63 7.92
CA ARG A 82 12.95 32.10 6.62
C ARG A 82 12.12 31.02 5.94
N LEU A 83 11.08 31.44 5.22
CA LEU A 83 10.44 30.60 4.20
C LEU A 83 11.33 30.62 2.96
N GLU A 84 11.73 29.46 2.46
CA GLU A 84 12.50 29.29 1.22
C GLU A 84 11.55 28.76 0.12
N LEU A 85 11.44 29.51 -0.98
CA LEU A 85 10.52 29.24 -2.10
C LEU A 85 11.30 28.98 -3.38
N PHE A 86 11.08 27.83 -4.00
CA PHE A 86 11.68 27.43 -5.28
C PHE A 86 10.66 27.63 -6.38
N THR A 87 10.81 28.72 -7.15
CA THR A 87 9.95 29.01 -8.31
C THR A 87 10.59 28.43 -9.57
N PRO A 88 9.92 27.53 -10.30
CA PRO A 88 10.34 27.05 -11.62
C PRO A 88 10.76 28.19 -12.56
N ILE A 89 11.97 28.11 -13.14
CA ILE A 89 12.38 29.00 -14.23
C ILE A 89 12.16 28.22 -15.52
N GLY A 90 11.31 28.72 -16.42
CA GLY A 90 11.09 28.03 -17.68
C GLY A 90 12.38 27.91 -18.49
N GLY A 91 12.68 26.70 -18.98
CA GLY A 91 13.92 26.34 -19.68
C GLY A 91 14.18 27.25 -20.88
N GLY A 92 14.97 28.29 -20.69
CA GLY A 92 15.43 29.16 -21.76
C GLY A 92 16.64 28.52 -22.39
N ALA A 93 16.53 28.14 -23.66
CA ALA A 93 17.64 27.74 -24.52
C ALA A 93 18.89 28.57 -24.18
N GLY A 94 19.94 27.88 -23.74
CA GLY A 94 21.24 28.49 -23.49
C GLY A 94 21.65 29.30 -24.72
N GLU A 95 22.13 30.52 -24.50
CA GLU A 95 22.83 31.30 -25.51
C GLU A 95 24.03 30.47 -25.99
N SER A 96 23.86 29.73 -27.08
CA SER A 96 24.96 29.11 -27.79
C SER A 96 25.72 30.22 -28.49
N ASP A 97 26.96 30.43 -28.06
CA ASP A 97 27.96 31.19 -28.80
C ASP A 97 28.02 30.63 -30.24
N GLU A 98 27.88 31.54 -31.21
CA GLU A 98 27.95 31.25 -32.64
C GLU A 98 29.25 30.50 -32.98
N THR A 99 29.15 29.20 -33.30
CA THR A 99 30.05 28.57 -34.27
C THR A 99 29.28 27.61 -35.17
N ASP A 100 29.17 28.02 -36.44
CA ASP A 100 28.75 27.20 -37.58
C ASP A 100 29.53 25.87 -37.65
N ASP A 101 28.84 24.73 -37.65
CA ASP A 101 29.12 23.70 -38.66
C ASP A 101 27.92 22.79 -38.91
N ALA A 102 27.75 22.44 -40.18
CA ALA A 102 26.54 21.81 -40.72
C ALA A 102 26.68 20.30 -40.85
N GLY A 103 25.63 19.56 -40.44
CA GLY A 103 25.25 18.30 -41.08
C GLY A 103 25.01 17.10 -40.16
N GLY A 104 23.73 16.79 -39.93
CA GLY A 104 23.29 15.52 -39.35
C GLY A 104 21.82 15.57 -39.00
N THR A 105 20.97 14.99 -39.84
CA THR A 105 19.56 14.70 -39.56
C THR A 105 19.46 13.30 -38.98
N ASP A 106 18.87 13.13 -37.79
CA ASP A 106 17.99 12.02 -37.38
C ASP A 106 17.62 12.15 -35.89
N GLY A 107 16.33 11.94 -35.56
CA GLY A 107 15.80 11.69 -34.21
C GLY A 107 15.56 12.91 -33.32
N ALA A 108 14.29 13.30 -33.16
CA ALA A 108 13.87 14.44 -32.34
C ALA A 108 13.21 13.97 -31.04
N ASP A 109 13.99 13.96 -29.96
CA ASP A 109 13.49 14.07 -28.58
C ASP A 109 14.10 15.37 -28.03
N GLY A 110 13.33 16.45 -28.08
CA GLY A 110 13.75 17.76 -27.59
C GLY A 110 13.61 17.84 -26.05
N PRO A 111 14.44 18.65 -25.36
CA PRO A 111 14.33 18.84 -23.92
C PRO A 111 13.12 19.73 -23.64
N ASP A 112 12.18 19.20 -22.87
CA ASP A 112 10.98 19.85 -22.38
C ASP A 112 9.95 20.24 -23.47
N GLY A 113 8.68 19.96 -23.18
CA GLY A 113 7.56 20.32 -24.03
C GLY A 113 7.60 21.80 -24.43
N ALA A 114 6.91 22.14 -25.52
CA ALA A 114 7.00 23.40 -26.27
C ALA A 114 6.85 24.74 -25.49
N ASP A 115 6.65 24.71 -24.17
CA ASP A 115 6.51 25.85 -23.25
C ASP A 115 7.58 25.95 -22.13
N GLY A 116 8.54 25.01 -22.03
CA GLY A 116 9.65 25.08 -21.06
C GLY A 116 9.25 24.88 -19.60
N ALA A 117 8.15 24.20 -19.31
CA ALA A 117 7.72 23.87 -17.94
C ALA A 117 8.39 22.58 -17.43
N ILE A 118 8.69 22.52 -16.12
CA ILE A 118 9.25 21.33 -15.47
C ILE A 118 8.14 20.29 -15.34
N ASP A 119 8.32 19.16 -16.00
CA ASP A 119 7.50 17.96 -15.87
C ASP A 119 8.10 17.05 -14.79
N PRO A 120 7.46 16.84 -13.62
CA PRO A 120 7.96 15.96 -12.58
C PRO A 120 7.77 14.48 -12.88
N GLY A 121 6.92 14.11 -13.84
CA GLY A 121 6.64 12.71 -14.21
C GLY A 121 7.76 12.02 -15.00
N ARG A 122 8.81 12.76 -15.38
CA ARG A 122 9.93 12.21 -16.14
C ARG A 122 10.85 11.33 -15.28
N ASP A 123 11.04 10.10 -15.74
CA ASP A 123 11.89 9.06 -15.15
C ASP A 123 13.39 9.33 -15.22
N ASP A 124 13.84 10.26 -16.06
CA ASP A 124 15.27 10.53 -16.19
C ASP A 124 15.75 11.59 -15.19
N LEU A 125 16.83 11.28 -14.46
CA LEU A 125 17.57 12.27 -13.70
C LEU A 125 18.06 13.41 -14.60
N ARG A 126 17.66 14.64 -14.27
CA ARG A 126 17.93 15.84 -15.08
C ARG A 126 18.15 17.09 -14.25
N GLU A 127 18.92 18.03 -14.80
CA GLU A 127 19.10 19.35 -14.19
C GLU A 127 17.93 20.29 -14.49
N VAL A 128 17.50 20.99 -13.45
CA VAL A 128 16.42 21.97 -13.52
C VAL A 128 16.80 23.24 -12.76
N GLU A 129 16.49 24.40 -13.35
CA GLU A 129 16.74 25.70 -12.72
C GLU A 129 15.53 26.21 -11.91
N PHE A 130 15.80 26.63 -10.67
CA PHE A 130 14.84 27.31 -9.82
C PHE A 130 15.34 28.70 -9.46
N ARG A 131 14.41 29.65 -9.37
CA ARG A 131 14.63 30.89 -8.64
C ARG A 131 14.25 30.63 -7.19
N VAL A 132 15.19 30.81 -6.29
CA VAL A 132 14.98 30.69 -4.85
C VAL A 132 14.77 32.07 -4.25
N ASP A 133 13.67 32.28 -3.53
CA ASP A 133 13.41 33.49 -2.75
C ASP A 133 13.24 33.12 -1.27
N ARG A 134 13.83 33.92 -0.36
CA ARG A 134 13.78 33.71 1.09
C ARG A 134 13.06 34.85 1.78
N LEU A 135 11.93 34.55 2.42
CA LEU A 135 11.04 35.54 3.00
C LEU A 135 11.02 35.45 4.53
N ALA A 136 10.90 36.60 5.18
CA ALA A 136 10.74 36.67 6.63
C ALA A 136 9.37 36.12 7.07
N VAL A 137 9.38 35.31 8.12
CA VAL A 137 8.18 34.74 8.75
C VAL A 137 7.81 35.50 10.03
N GLU A 138 6.57 35.32 10.50
CA GLU A 138 6.18 35.70 11.85
C GLU A 138 6.11 34.45 12.74
N ARG A 139 6.32 34.65 14.04
CA ARG A 139 6.26 33.58 15.03
C ARG A 139 5.17 33.82 16.06
N ASP A 140 4.45 32.76 16.37
CA ASP A 140 3.45 32.68 17.42
C ASP A 140 3.70 31.43 18.27
N ASP A 141 4.42 31.61 19.38
CA ASP A 141 4.88 30.52 20.24
C ASP A 141 5.73 29.48 19.46
N GLU A 142 5.29 28.23 19.40
CA GLU A 142 5.91 27.11 18.66
C GLU A 142 5.53 27.06 17.16
N PHE A 143 4.78 28.04 16.65
CA PHE A 143 4.31 28.09 15.27
C PHE A 143 4.91 29.25 14.46
N HIS A 144 5.19 29.01 13.19
CA HIS A 144 5.60 30.04 12.22
C HIS A 144 4.59 30.21 11.11
N TRP A 145 4.36 31.46 10.71
CA TRP A 145 3.31 31.83 9.75
C TRP A 145 3.82 32.85 8.73
N VAL A 146 3.42 32.69 7.48
CA VAL A 146 3.64 33.70 6.42
C VAL A 146 2.61 33.53 5.32
N ALA A 147 2.08 34.64 4.81
CA ALA A 147 1.27 34.66 3.59
C ALA A 147 2.07 35.34 2.47
N VAL A 148 2.04 34.79 1.26
CA VAL A 148 2.88 35.22 0.13
C VAL A 148 2.04 35.33 -1.14
N GLU A 149 2.24 36.40 -1.91
CA GLU A 149 1.70 36.57 -3.27
C GLU A 149 2.81 36.43 -4.32
N GLY A 150 2.43 36.25 -5.58
CA GLY A 150 3.37 36.26 -6.70
C GLY A 150 4.15 34.95 -6.89
N ILE A 151 3.65 33.82 -6.36
CA ILE A 151 4.19 32.49 -6.61
C ILE A 151 3.25 31.67 -7.50
N PRO A 152 3.76 30.78 -8.37
CA PRO A 152 2.92 29.80 -9.06
C PRO A 152 2.38 28.78 -8.06
N VAL A 153 1.11 28.42 -8.21
CA VAL A 153 0.47 27.32 -7.47
C VAL A 153 0.28 26.15 -8.44
N GLY A 154 0.56 24.94 -7.96
CA GLY A 154 0.53 23.69 -8.71
C GLY A 154 -0.89 23.27 -9.08
N THR A 155 -1.01 22.62 -10.23
CA THR A 155 -2.25 22.05 -10.81
C THR A 155 -1.88 20.82 -11.64
N ALA A 156 -2.86 20.04 -12.13
CA ALA A 156 -2.63 18.94 -13.08
C ALA A 156 -1.58 19.27 -14.15
N ASP A 157 -1.71 20.42 -14.81
CA ASP A 157 -0.87 20.77 -15.96
C ASP A 157 0.46 21.49 -15.62
N ARG A 158 0.75 21.77 -14.34
CA ARG A 158 1.87 22.66 -13.99
C ARG A 158 2.41 22.46 -12.58
N LEU A 159 3.74 22.44 -12.48
CA LEU A 159 4.48 22.51 -11.22
C LEU A 159 4.34 23.88 -10.55
N GLY A 160 3.89 23.88 -9.30
CA GLY A 160 3.86 25.04 -8.41
C GLY A 160 5.24 25.40 -7.85
N ALA A 161 5.28 26.46 -7.04
CA ALA A 161 6.47 26.74 -6.25
C ALA A 161 6.64 25.65 -5.20
N LEU A 162 7.87 25.13 -5.09
CA LEU A 162 8.21 24.26 -3.96
C LEU A 162 8.60 25.12 -2.76
N TYR A 163 8.40 24.61 -1.55
CA TYR A 163 8.58 25.38 -0.33
C TYR A 163 9.09 24.55 0.84
N GLN A 164 9.83 25.21 1.71
CA GLN A 164 10.29 24.69 3.00
C GLN A 164 10.60 25.85 3.94
N LEU A 165 10.75 25.56 5.23
CA LEU A 165 11.33 26.52 6.16
C LEU A 165 12.83 26.25 6.28
N VAL A 166 13.63 27.30 6.41
CA VAL A 166 15.06 27.20 6.71
C VAL A 166 15.40 28.05 7.91
N TYR A 167 16.40 27.62 8.68
CA TYR A 167 16.88 28.39 9.81
C TYR A 167 18.38 28.25 10.02
N ARG A 168 18.98 29.29 10.59
CA ARG A 168 20.38 29.27 11.00
C ARG A 168 20.50 28.56 12.35
N THR A 169 21.44 27.64 12.45
CA THR A 169 21.72 26.94 13.71
C THR A 169 22.25 27.92 14.78
N PRO A 170 22.04 27.67 16.09
CA PRO A 170 22.43 28.61 17.15
C PRO A 170 23.94 28.89 17.25
N ASP A 171 24.78 27.97 16.79
CA ASP A 171 26.23 28.13 16.67
C ASP A 171 26.64 29.01 15.47
N GLY A 172 25.72 29.23 14.52
CA GLY A 172 25.83 30.20 13.44
C GLY A 172 26.56 29.70 12.19
N ASP A 173 27.04 28.46 12.22
CA ASP A 173 27.92 27.89 11.20
C ASP A 173 27.16 27.09 10.11
N ALA A 174 25.89 26.74 10.33
CA ALA A 174 25.10 25.94 9.41
C ALA A 174 23.66 26.45 9.24
N TRP A 175 23.01 25.96 8.18
CA TRP A 175 21.59 26.11 7.92
C TRP A 175 20.92 24.74 7.89
N GLU A 176 19.76 24.64 8.53
CA GLU A 176 18.92 23.43 8.55
C GLU A 176 17.54 23.74 7.94
N THR A 177 16.83 22.68 7.55
CA THR A 177 15.52 22.75 6.90
C THR A 177 14.43 22.16 7.79
N VAL A 178 13.22 22.72 7.75
CA VAL A 178 12.01 22.09 8.30
C VAL A 178 11.02 21.87 7.16
N ARG A 179 10.53 20.63 7.04
CA ARG A 179 9.58 20.19 6.01
C ARG A 179 8.14 20.46 6.44
N ASP A 180 7.21 20.46 5.47
CA ASP A 180 5.79 20.41 5.78
C ASP A 180 5.35 18.94 5.89
N PRO A 181 4.97 18.46 7.09
CA PRO A 181 4.44 17.12 7.22
C PRO A 181 3.05 16.96 6.58
N LEU A 182 2.30 18.04 6.34
CA LEU A 182 0.89 18.01 5.92
C LEU A 182 0.69 18.34 4.43
N ALA A 183 1.73 18.15 3.61
CA ALA A 183 1.72 18.52 2.20
C ALA A 183 0.66 17.73 1.40
N TYR A 184 0.06 18.38 0.41
CA TYR A 184 -0.83 17.70 -0.57
C TYR A 184 -0.06 17.15 -1.78
N SER A 185 1.16 17.64 -2.04
CA SER A 185 1.99 17.22 -3.17
C SER A 185 3.47 17.30 -2.82
N VAL A 186 4.19 16.22 -3.13
CA VAL A 186 5.64 16.04 -2.97
C VAL A 186 6.21 15.39 -4.23
N PRO A 187 6.25 16.10 -5.37
CA PRO A 187 6.51 15.50 -6.69
C PRO A 187 7.88 14.84 -6.82
N PHE A 188 8.82 15.15 -5.93
CA PHE A 188 10.17 14.57 -5.88
C PHE A 188 10.43 13.81 -4.56
N GLY A 189 9.37 13.31 -3.91
CA GLY A 189 9.44 12.49 -2.69
C GLY A 189 9.43 13.30 -1.38
N ALA A 190 9.22 12.61 -0.25
CA ALA A 190 9.04 13.22 1.07
C ALA A 190 10.26 14.01 1.59
N PHE A 191 11.46 13.70 1.10
CA PHE A 191 12.71 14.39 1.45
C PHE A 191 12.96 15.67 0.63
N ALA A 192 12.14 15.92 -0.41
CA ALA A 192 12.19 17.14 -1.21
C ALA A 192 11.32 18.27 -0.61
N PRO A 193 11.45 19.53 -1.08
CA PRO A 193 10.55 20.60 -0.66
C PRO A 193 9.14 20.32 -1.18
N ALA A 194 8.12 20.53 -0.34
CA ALA A 194 6.73 20.31 -0.68
C ALA A 194 6.26 21.29 -1.76
N GLU A 195 5.25 20.94 -2.54
CA GLU A 195 4.67 21.82 -3.56
C GLU A 195 3.49 22.61 -2.99
N ALA A 196 3.44 23.93 -3.26
CA ALA A 196 2.23 24.70 -3.07
C ALA A 196 1.19 24.31 -4.13
N TYR A 197 0.29 23.38 -3.78
CA TYR A 197 -0.67 22.77 -4.70
C TYR A 197 -2.09 23.35 -4.51
N ASP A 198 -2.85 23.51 -5.61
CA ASP A 198 -4.21 24.05 -5.58
C ASP A 198 -5.26 22.98 -5.23
N TRP A 199 -5.15 22.42 -4.03
CA TRP A 199 -6.09 21.40 -3.52
C TRP A 199 -7.58 21.79 -3.68
N PRO A 200 -8.01 23.03 -3.33
CA PRO A 200 -9.41 23.43 -3.53
C PRO A 200 -9.87 23.40 -4.99
N ARG A 201 -8.95 23.61 -5.95
CA ARG A 201 -9.28 23.46 -7.37
C ARG A 201 -9.48 22.00 -7.72
N LEU A 202 -8.55 21.12 -7.34
CA LEU A 202 -8.65 19.68 -7.57
C LEU A 202 -9.98 19.12 -7.05
N ASP A 203 -10.33 19.44 -5.80
CA ASP A 203 -11.62 19.01 -5.21
C ASP A 203 -12.83 19.61 -5.94
N ALA A 204 -12.76 20.88 -6.36
CA ALA A 204 -13.87 21.52 -7.07
C ALA A 204 -14.06 21.02 -8.51
N THR A 205 -13.01 20.51 -9.16
CA THR A 205 -13.04 20.05 -10.56
C THR A 205 -13.06 18.54 -10.72
N ARG A 206 -13.12 17.78 -9.62
CA ARG A 206 -13.11 16.31 -9.64
C ARG A 206 -14.26 15.72 -10.48
N PRO A 207 -14.04 14.65 -11.27
CA PRO A 207 -15.07 14.11 -12.16
C PRO A 207 -16.25 13.45 -11.44
N ASP A 208 -16.01 12.90 -10.26
CA ASP A 208 -16.96 12.15 -9.41
C ASP A 208 -17.67 13.03 -8.38
N ARG A 209 -17.72 14.34 -8.58
CA ARG A 209 -18.41 15.28 -7.67
C ARG A 209 -19.85 14.87 -7.37
N ASP A 210 -20.59 14.45 -8.40
CA ASP A 210 -22.02 14.08 -8.28
C ASP A 210 -22.21 12.83 -7.39
N HIS A 211 -21.19 11.96 -7.27
CA HIS A 211 -21.22 10.81 -6.36
C HIS A 211 -21.31 11.26 -4.90
N PHE A 212 -20.40 12.13 -4.45
CA PHE A 212 -20.42 12.64 -3.07
C PHE A 212 -21.63 13.52 -2.80
N ASP A 213 -22.01 14.38 -3.76
CA ASP A 213 -23.20 15.25 -3.64
C ASP A 213 -24.51 14.43 -3.46
N SER A 214 -24.49 13.13 -3.78
CA SER A 214 -25.64 12.23 -3.61
C SER A 214 -25.80 11.64 -2.20
N PHE A 215 -24.75 11.63 -1.37
CA PHE A 215 -24.74 10.94 -0.07
C PHE A 215 -25.87 11.40 0.87
N GLY A 216 -26.55 10.42 1.47
CA GLY A 216 -27.69 10.65 2.37
C GLY A 216 -28.99 11.02 1.64
N GLY A 217 -29.00 10.95 0.31
CA GLY A 217 -30.17 11.16 -0.55
C GLY A 217 -30.81 9.86 -1.03
N ASP A 218 -31.99 9.97 -1.66
CA ASP A 218 -32.71 8.81 -2.22
C ASP A 218 -32.06 8.24 -3.50
N ASP A 219 -31.19 9.02 -4.15
CA ASP A 219 -30.52 8.70 -5.42
C ASP A 219 -29.03 8.38 -5.22
N GLU A 220 -28.60 8.05 -3.99
CA GLU A 220 -27.20 7.74 -3.70
C GLU A 220 -26.72 6.49 -4.46
N ALA A 221 -25.55 6.61 -5.08
CA ALA A 221 -24.95 5.52 -5.86
C ALA A 221 -24.37 4.42 -4.95
N LEU A 222 -23.81 4.84 -3.82
CA LEU A 222 -23.39 3.97 -2.72
C LEU A 222 -24.28 4.23 -1.50
N PRO A 223 -24.74 3.17 -0.82
CA PRO A 223 -25.61 3.32 0.33
C PRO A 223 -24.88 3.98 1.51
N THR A 224 -25.60 4.85 2.21
CA THR A 224 -25.15 5.48 3.45
C THR A 224 -26.19 5.37 4.56
N THR A 225 -25.72 5.28 5.80
CA THR A 225 -26.55 5.32 7.00
C THR A 225 -26.32 6.63 7.76
N GLU A 226 -27.39 7.25 8.28
CA GLU A 226 -27.27 8.43 9.15
C GLU A 226 -26.49 8.10 10.43
N ASP A 227 -25.42 8.84 10.68
CA ASP A 227 -24.60 8.76 11.89
C ASP A 227 -24.29 10.19 12.40
N ASP A 228 -24.85 10.55 13.55
CA ASP A 228 -24.76 11.89 14.16
C ASP A 228 -25.13 13.06 13.22
N GLY A 229 -26.09 12.84 12.32
CA GLY A 229 -26.53 13.85 11.36
C GLY A 229 -25.62 14.01 10.14
N LEU A 230 -24.69 13.08 9.93
CA LEU A 230 -23.89 12.95 8.71
C LEU A 230 -24.19 11.61 8.03
N PRO A 231 -24.10 11.50 6.70
CA PRO A 231 -24.08 10.20 6.04
C PRO A 231 -22.77 9.48 6.41
N ARG A 232 -22.87 8.20 6.79
CA ARG A 232 -21.74 7.28 6.88
C ARG A 232 -21.83 6.25 5.77
N VAL A 233 -20.74 6.05 5.03
CA VAL A 233 -20.69 5.03 3.97
C VAL A 233 -20.94 3.65 4.57
N ASP A 234 -21.90 2.92 4.00
CA ASP A 234 -22.19 1.56 4.42
C ASP A 234 -21.10 0.59 3.96
N PRO A 235 -20.80 -0.47 4.75
CA PRO A 235 -19.79 -1.46 4.37
C PRO A 235 -20.13 -2.18 3.06
N ALA A 236 -19.08 -2.63 2.37
CA ALA A 236 -19.19 -3.41 1.14
C ALA A 236 -19.77 -4.81 1.36
N THR A 237 -20.07 -5.50 0.26
CA THR A 237 -20.45 -6.91 0.24
C THR A 237 -19.23 -7.81 0.00
N SER A 238 -18.33 -7.39 -0.89
CA SER A 238 -17.04 -8.04 -1.18
C SER A 238 -15.98 -6.99 -1.56
N MET A 239 -14.72 -7.23 -1.19
CA MET A 239 -13.63 -6.28 -1.37
C MET A 239 -12.43 -6.91 -2.10
N LEU A 240 -11.73 -6.10 -2.90
CA LEU A 240 -10.50 -6.47 -3.59
C LEU A 240 -9.32 -5.62 -3.11
N GLU A 241 -8.27 -6.26 -2.59
CA GLU A 241 -7.01 -5.60 -2.26
C GLU A 241 -6.11 -5.50 -3.50
N ILE A 242 -5.53 -4.32 -3.74
CA ILE A 242 -4.73 -3.98 -4.92
C ILE A 242 -3.45 -3.28 -4.49
N HIS A 243 -2.33 -3.73 -5.06
CA HIS A 243 -1.05 -3.04 -4.98
C HIS A 243 -0.78 -2.26 -6.27
N PRO A 244 -0.92 -0.92 -6.32
CA PRO A 244 -0.90 -0.15 -7.57
C PRO A 244 0.39 -0.34 -8.37
N GLY A 245 1.54 -0.32 -7.69
CA GLY A 245 2.87 -0.38 -8.33
C GLY A 245 3.18 -1.69 -9.07
N THR A 246 2.40 -2.75 -8.85
CA THR A 246 2.61 -4.06 -9.50
C THR A 246 1.38 -4.52 -10.29
N SER A 247 0.31 -3.71 -10.34
CA SER A 247 -0.93 -4.11 -11.00
C SER A 247 -0.94 -3.87 -12.51
N THR A 248 -0.01 -3.07 -13.03
CA THR A 248 0.19 -2.78 -14.46
C THR A 248 1.69 -2.60 -14.74
N GLU A 249 2.11 -2.73 -16.00
CA GLU A 249 3.51 -2.49 -16.43
C GLU A 249 3.98 -1.07 -16.14
N ALA A 250 3.09 -0.07 -16.22
CA ALA A 250 3.40 1.31 -15.89
C ALA A 250 3.51 1.57 -14.37
N GLY A 251 2.94 0.68 -13.54
CA GLY A 251 2.97 0.81 -12.07
C GLY A 251 2.29 2.08 -11.52
N SER A 252 1.40 2.71 -12.30
CA SER A 252 0.80 4.02 -11.96
C SER A 252 -0.70 3.95 -11.66
N LEU A 253 -1.19 4.94 -10.91
CA LEU A 253 -2.62 5.13 -10.69
C LEU A 253 -3.36 5.52 -11.98
N ALA A 254 -2.72 6.27 -12.88
CA ALA A 254 -3.28 6.57 -14.21
C ALA A 254 -3.55 5.29 -15.03
N ALA A 255 -2.56 4.38 -15.10
CA ALA A 255 -2.73 3.11 -15.83
C ALA A 255 -3.78 2.21 -15.18
N LEU A 256 -3.84 2.20 -13.84
CA LEU A 256 -4.88 1.47 -13.13
C LEU A 256 -6.27 2.08 -13.37
N ALA A 257 -6.39 3.41 -13.41
CA ALA A 257 -7.64 4.10 -13.75
C ALA A 257 -8.11 3.71 -15.17
N GLU A 258 -7.22 3.75 -16.16
CA GLU A 258 -7.52 3.32 -17.54
C GLU A 258 -8.02 1.86 -17.59
N ARG A 259 -7.46 0.97 -16.76
CA ARG A 259 -7.91 -0.42 -16.65
C ARG A 259 -9.36 -0.49 -16.16
N PHE A 260 -9.71 0.21 -15.07
CA PHE A 260 -11.08 0.26 -14.56
C PHE A 260 -12.05 0.91 -15.55
N GLU A 261 -11.64 2.00 -16.21
CA GLU A 261 -12.44 2.66 -17.24
C GLU A 261 -12.73 1.72 -18.41
N THR A 262 -11.73 1.02 -18.93
CA THR A 262 -11.85 0.05 -20.03
C THR A 262 -12.81 -1.08 -19.66
N VAL A 263 -12.65 -1.67 -18.48
CA VAL A 263 -13.56 -2.71 -17.98
C VAL A 263 -14.98 -2.16 -17.82
N GLY A 264 -15.13 -0.97 -17.25
CA GLY A 264 -16.41 -0.30 -17.11
C GLY A 264 -17.08 0.00 -18.46
N GLU A 265 -16.34 0.42 -19.48
CA GLU A 265 -16.84 0.64 -20.83
C GLU A 265 -17.36 -0.65 -21.46
N LYS A 266 -16.60 -1.75 -21.39
CA LYS A 266 -17.03 -3.07 -21.86
C LYS A 266 -18.32 -3.52 -21.17
N LEU A 267 -18.39 -3.40 -19.84
CA LEU A 267 -19.59 -3.75 -19.08
C LEU A 267 -20.82 -2.91 -19.47
N ARG A 268 -20.67 -1.58 -19.67
CA ARG A 268 -21.79 -0.72 -20.13
C ARG A 268 -22.25 -1.06 -21.55
N ALA A 269 -21.33 -1.52 -22.39
CA ALA A 269 -21.59 -1.91 -23.77
C ALA A 269 -22.08 -3.35 -23.94
N ASP A 270 -22.15 -4.14 -22.86
CA ASP A 270 -22.42 -5.59 -22.89
C ASP A 270 -21.40 -6.35 -23.77
N GLU A 271 -20.15 -5.89 -23.74
CA GLU A 271 -19.02 -6.54 -24.41
C GLU A 271 -18.39 -7.60 -23.49
N PRO A 272 -17.94 -8.74 -24.05
CA PRO A 272 -17.29 -9.76 -23.25
C PRO A 272 -15.97 -9.24 -22.66
N LEU A 273 -15.75 -9.52 -21.38
CA LEU A 273 -14.47 -9.30 -20.72
C LEU A 273 -13.48 -10.41 -21.09
N ASP A 274 -12.22 -10.02 -21.28
CA ASP A 274 -11.10 -10.94 -21.35
C ASP A 274 -10.91 -11.63 -19.98
N PRO A 275 -10.31 -12.83 -19.91
CA PRO A 275 -10.16 -13.57 -18.65
C PRO A 275 -9.58 -12.74 -17.50
N HIS A 276 -8.48 -12.02 -17.74
CA HIS A 276 -7.80 -11.22 -16.72
C HIS A 276 -8.64 -10.02 -16.24
N GLU A 277 -9.47 -9.44 -17.10
CA GLU A 277 -10.33 -8.31 -16.75
C GLU A 277 -11.40 -8.67 -15.72
N ARG A 278 -11.83 -9.94 -15.69
CA ARG A 278 -12.82 -10.43 -14.71
C ARG A 278 -12.30 -10.37 -13.27
N ASN A 279 -10.98 -10.34 -13.09
CA ASN A 279 -10.35 -10.20 -11.77
C ASN A 279 -10.64 -8.84 -11.13
N TYR A 280 -11.08 -7.84 -11.89
CA TYR A 280 -11.47 -6.50 -11.40
C TYR A 280 -12.98 -6.32 -11.17
N THR A 281 -13.80 -7.36 -11.39
CA THR A 281 -15.27 -7.25 -11.40
C THR A 281 -15.97 -8.09 -10.34
N GLY A 282 -17.22 -7.76 -10.00
CA GLY A 282 -17.99 -8.45 -8.95
C GLY A 282 -17.71 -7.95 -7.52
N TYR A 283 -16.91 -6.90 -7.38
CA TYR A 283 -16.63 -6.23 -6.11
C TYR A 283 -17.38 -4.89 -6.04
N ASP A 284 -17.71 -4.47 -4.82
CA ASP A 284 -18.28 -3.15 -4.52
C ASP A 284 -17.37 -2.32 -3.58
N ALA A 285 -16.13 -2.80 -3.38
CA ALA A 285 -15.01 -2.06 -2.78
C ALA A 285 -13.65 -2.54 -3.32
N VAL A 286 -12.70 -1.61 -3.38
CA VAL A 286 -11.27 -1.87 -3.54
C VAL A 286 -10.52 -1.27 -2.35
N GLN A 287 -9.47 -1.95 -1.89
CA GLN A 287 -8.51 -1.41 -0.94
C GLN A 287 -7.15 -1.24 -1.61
N LEU A 288 -6.58 -0.02 -1.52
CA LEU A 288 -5.30 0.31 -2.14
C LEU A 288 -4.16 0.40 -1.11
N MET A 289 -2.98 -0.11 -1.48
CA MET A 289 -1.74 0.10 -0.75
C MET A 289 -0.47 -0.09 -1.61
N PRO A 290 0.61 0.66 -1.38
CA PRO A 290 0.61 1.95 -0.68
C PRO A 290 -0.01 3.06 -1.52
N VAL A 291 -0.55 4.07 -0.85
CA VAL A 291 -1.01 5.31 -1.50
C VAL A 291 -0.31 6.54 -0.95
N GLU A 292 0.39 6.42 0.17
CA GLU A 292 1.14 7.44 0.89
C GLU A 292 2.63 7.46 0.49
N PRO A 293 3.31 8.62 0.56
CA PRO A 293 4.74 8.69 0.32
C PRO A 293 5.54 7.85 1.30
N LEU A 294 6.56 7.19 0.76
CA LEU A 294 7.45 6.29 1.48
C LEU A 294 8.83 6.90 1.68
N THR A 295 9.65 6.22 2.48
CA THR A 295 11.06 6.55 2.64
C THR A 295 11.85 6.35 1.33
N GLN A 296 13.10 6.82 1.29
CA GLN A 296 14.00 6.69 0.14
C GLN A 296 15.20 5.84 0.54
N ALA A 297 15.78 5.08 -0.40
CA ALA A 297 17.00 4.32 -0.11
C ALA A 297 18.14 5.23 0.37
N TYR A 298 18.51 5.11 1.65
CA TYR A 298 19.54 5.94 2.26
C TYR A 298 20.85 5.89 1.47
N GLY A 299 21.32 7.06 1.03
CA GLY A 299 22.58 7.18 0.30
C GLY A 299 22.56 6.61 -1.13
N ARG A 300 21.42 6.10 -1.62
CA ARG A 300 21.31 5.48 -2.96
C ARG A 300 20.26 6.13 -3.87
N GLN A 301 19.10 6.48 -3.33
CA GLN A 301 18.02 7.14 -4.08
C GLN A 301 17.84 8.57 -3.60
N TRP A 302 18.04 9.54 -4.49
CA TRP A 302 17.81 10.95 -4.22
C TRP A 302 17.19 11.62 -5.45
N TYR A 303 15.87 11.80 -5.39
CA TYR A 303 15.07 12.42 -6.45
C TYR A 303 15.14 13.95 -6.47
N TRP A 304 15.75 14.53 -5.44
CA TRP A 304 16.02 15.96 -5.30
C TRP A 304 17.47 16.16 -4.88
N ARG A 305 18.30 16.66 -5.80
CA ARG A 305 19.76 16.80 -5.66
C ARG A 305 20.17 18.28 -5.70
N PRO A 306 20.25 18.97 -4.54
CA PRO A 306 20.73 20.34 -4.48
C PRO A 306 22.13 20.46 -5.10
N GLY A 307 22.31 21.35 -6.08
CA GLY A 307 23.61 21.59 -6.72
C GLY A 307 23.80 20.92 -8.08
N GLY A 308 22.78 20.20 -8.59
CA GLY A 308 22.81 19.55 -9.90
C GLY A 308 22.92 18.02 -9.80
N ILE A 309 23.04 17.36 -10.95
CA ILE A 309 23.09 15.88 -11.02
C ILE A 309 24.36 15.30 -10.38
N ASP A 310 25.47 16.03 -10.46
CA ASP A 310 26.78 15.65 -9.88
C ASP A 310 26.89 16.04 -8.38
N GLY A 311 25.86 16.71 -7.84
CA GLY A 311 25.89 17.33 -6.51
C GLY A 311 25.88 16.37 -5.32
N THR A 312 25.71 15.07 -5.53
CA THR A 312 25.45 14.08 -4.46
C THR A 312 26.31 12.81 -4.50
N ASP A 313 27.26 12.66 -5.42
CA ASP A 313 28.14 11.47 -5.49
C ASP A 313 29.14 11.36 -4.31
N GLY A 314 29.11 12.30 -3.36
CA GLY A 314 30.04 12.35 -2.22
C GLY A 314 29.69 11.44 -1.02
N GLY A 315 28.78 10.46 -1.16
CA GLY A 315 28.26 9.72 0.00
C GLY A 315 28.26 8.19 -0.05
N ALA A 316 28.32 7.56 -1.22
CA ALA A 316 28.09 6.11 -1.33
C ALA A 316 29.36 5.24 -1.37
N ASP A 317 30.46 5.72 -1.97
CA ASP A 317 31.65 4.88 -2.20
C ASP A 317 32.81 5.12 -1.21
N ASP A 318 32.71 6.09 -0.30
CA ASP A 318 33.90 6.61 0.42
C ASP A 318 33.83 6.52 1.96
N VAL A 319 33.04 5.59 2.49
CA VAL A 319 33.07 5.22 3.92
C VAL A 319 33.59 3.79 4.08
N HIS A 320 34.81 3.51 3.61
CA HIS A 320 35.78 2.57 4.25
C HIS A 320 37.08 2.28 3.46
N SER A 321 37.47 3.09 2.48
CA SER A 321 38.81 2.95 1.90
C SER A 321 39.88 3.71 2.69
N GLY A 322 40.59 2.98 3.54
CA GLY A 322 41.80 3.45 4.20
C GLY A 322 42.89 3.80 3.18
N GLY A 323 43.01 5.10 2.88
CA GLY A 323 44.21 5.81 2.44
C GLY A 323 45.05 5.22 1.31
N ASP A 324 44.90 5.78 0.10
CA ASP A 324 46.07 6.08 -0.73
C ASP A 324 45.86 7.36 -1.56
N GLU A 325 46.93 8.14 -1.69
CA GLU A 325 46.95 9.40 -2.42
C GLU A 325 46.98 9.13 -3.93
N ARG A 326 45.95 9.55 -4.69
CA ARG A 326 46.01 10.30 -5.97
C ARG A 326 44.73 10.20 -6.82
N ASP A 327 43.96 11.28 -6.89
CA ASP A 327 43.84 12.10 -8.10
C ASP A 327 43.35 13.51 -7.75
N VAL A 328 44.04 14.52 -8.27
CA VAL A 328 43.90 15.93 -7.88
C VAL A 328 43.49 16.71 -9.13
N ASP A 329 42.18 16.84 -9.37
CA ASP A 329 41.57 18.02 -10.04
C ASP A 329 40.03 18.01 -10.15
N SER A 330 39.32 17.02 -9.61
CA SER A 330 37.87 17.14 -9.36
C SER A 330 37.66 17.65 -7.93
N ALA A 331 37.19 18.89 -7.78
CA ALA A 331 36.79 19.39 -6.46
C ALA A 331 35.66 18.49 -5.92
N PRO A 332 35.66 18.11 -4.63
CA PRO A 332 34.54 17.37 -4.05
C PRO A 332 33.26 18.16 -4.27
N ALA A 333 32.18 17.48 -4.68
CA ALA A 333 30.86 18.09 -4.78
C ALA A 333 30.54 18.77 -3.44
N PRO A 334 30.08 20.03 -3.44
CA PRO A 334 29.72 20.70 -2.19
C PRO A 334 28.61 19.90 -1.50
N ALA A 335 28.70 19.72 -0.18
CA ALA A 335 27.62 19.14 0.60
C ALA A 335 26.27 19.81 0.23
N PRO A 336 25.12 19.12 0.27
CA PRO A 336 23.81 19.70 -0.09
C PRO A 336 23.50 21.03 0.63
N ALA A 337 24.05 21.21 1.83
CA ALA A 337 23.97 22.45 2.62
C ALA A 337 24.70 23.65 1.99
N ALA A 338 25.75 23.42 1.19
CA ALA A 338 26.54 24.42 0.48
C ALA A 338 26.07 24.67 -0.97
N ALA A 339 25.08 23.92 -1.46
CA ALA A 339 24.51 24.10 -2.79
C ALA A 339 23.78 25.45 -2.94
N PHE A 340 23.30 26.04 -1.83
CA PHE A 340 22.54 27.30 -1.81
C PHE A 340 23.23 28.36 -0.94
N ASP A 341 23.35 29.59 -1.43
CA ASP A 341 23.84 30.74 -0.64
C ASP A 341 22.68 31.32 0.19
N ARG A 342 22.37 30.65 1.31
CA ARG A 342 21.27 31.00 2.22
C ARG A 342 21.40 32.35 2.93
N GLU A 343 22.52 33.04 2.78
CA GLU A 343 22.69 34.43 3.22
C GLU A 343 22.04 35.43 2.23
N ARG A 344 21.70 35.00 1.00
CA ARG A 344 21.01 35.84 0.02
C ARG A 344 19.49 35.74 0.16
N ASP A 345 18.83 36.88 0.02
CA ASP A 345 17.37 36.97 -0.05
C ASP A 345 16.81 36.27 -1.31
N ALA A 346 17.57 36.22 -2.40
CA ALA A 346 17.19 35.49 -3.61
C ALA A 346 18.42 35.06 -4.43
N GLU A 347 18.28 33.93 -5.13
CA GLU A 347 19.30 33.40 -6.04
C GLU A 347 18.69 32.52 -7.14
N ARG A 348 19.51 32.11 -8.11
CA ARG A 348 19.17 31.05 -9.07
C ARG A 348 20.01 29.84 -8.74
N VAL A 349 19.39 28.67 -8.73
CA VAL A 349 20.04 27.41 -8.37
C VAL A 349 19.69 26.35 -9.39
N THR A 350 20.63 25.43 -9.61
CA THR A 350 20.41 24.20 -10.37
C THR A 350 20.19 23.06 -9.39
N VAL A 351 19.22 22.21 -9.69
CA VAL A 351 18.85 21.04 -8.89
C VAL A 351 18.72 19.85 -9.83
N GLY A 352 19.32 18.71 -9.48
CA GLY A 352 19.03 17.44 -10.15
C GLY A 352 17.68 16.92 -9.66
N VAL A 353 16.77 16.60 -10.57
CA VAL A 353 15.45 16.04 -10.24
C VAL A 353 15.16 14.79 -11.06
N GLU A 354 14.39 13.89 -10.48
CA GLU A 354 13.98 12.62 -11.07
C GLU A 354 12.61 12.24 -10.49
N ARG A 355 11.79 11.51 -11.23
CA ARG A 355 10.54 10.98 -10.68
C ARG A 355 10.89 9.93 -9.60
N PRO A 356 10.27 9.97 -8.41
CA PRO A 356 10.39 8.90 -7.43
C PRO A 356 10.01 7.54 -8.03
N ASP A 357 10.77 6.50 -7.74
CA ASP A 357 10.61 5.15 -8.32
C ASP A 357 10.73 4.03 -7.27
N GLN A 358 10.61 4.36 -5.98
CA GLN A 358 10.79 3.38 -4.91
C GLN A 358 9.84 2.19 -5.05
N THR A 359 10.37 0.99 -4.88
CA THR A 359 9.60 -0.24 -4.75
C THR A 359 9.48 -0.60 -3.28
N ASN A 360 8.26 -0.58 -2.75
CA ASN A 360 8.00 -1.01 -1.38
C ASN A 360 6.56 -1.53 -1.27
N TRP A 361 6.33 -2.33 -0.24
CA TRP A 361 5.00 -2.78 0.17
C TRP A 361 4.11 -1.71 0.78
N GLY A 362 4.68 -0.62 1.28
CA GLY A 362 3.94 0.48 1.86
C GLY A 362 4.16 0.74 3.34
N TYR A 363 5.00 -0.06 4.01
CA TYR A 363 5.18 0.00 5.47
C TYR A 363 6.30 0.94 5.93
N ASP A 364 7.21 1.32 5.04
CA ASP A 364 8.32 2.22 5.37
C ASP A 364 7.87 3.69 5.23
N VAL A 365 6.83 4.05 5.99
CA VAL A 365 6.20 5.37 5.99
C VAL A 365 6.96 6.32 6.89
N VAL A 366 7.38 7.47 6.37
CA VAL A 366 8.10 8.49 7.15
C VAL A 366 7.18 9.47 7.89
N VAL A 367 5.86 9.30 7.78
CA VAL A 367 4.76 10.14 8.32
C VAL A 367 4.72 11.57 7.77
N SER A 368 5.87 12.17 7.48
CA SER A 368 5.97 13.43 6.74
C SER A 368 5.38 13.28 5.33
N ALA A 369 4.51 14.21 4.97
CA ALA A 369 3.74 14.22 3.73
C ALA A 369 2.79 13.02 3.55
N PHE A 370 2.43 12.29 4.62
CA PHE A 370 1.48 11.17 4.56
C PHE A 370 0.17 11.52 3.82
N SER A 371 -0.27 12.77 3.94
CA SER A 371 -1.47 13.26 3.28
C SER A 371 -1.38 13.35 1.75
N ALA A 372 -0.18 13.36 1.16
CA ALA A 372 0.00 13.43 -0.28
C ALA A 372 -0.29 12.06 -0.95
N ALA A 373 -0.46 12.07 -2.27
CA ALA A 373 -0.38 10.84 -3.06
C ALA A 373 1.09 10.40 -3.17
N ASN A 374 1.35 9.10 -3.12
CA ASN A 374 2.69 8.53 -3.26
C ASN A 374 3.24 8.85 -4.66
N PRO A 375 4.29 9.68 -4.78
CA PRO A 375 4.80 10.11 -6.09
C PRO A 375 5.38 8.96 -6.93
N ALA A 376 5.74 7.82 -6.32
CA ALA A 376 6.28 6.67 -7.02
C ALA A 376 5.26 5.95 -7.93
N ILE A 377 3.96 6.15 -7.68
CA ILE A 377 2.87 5.55 -8.46
C ILE A 377 2.10 6.61 -9.28
N LEU A 378 2.69 7.79 -9.51
CA LEU A 378 2.12 8.86 -10.32
C LEU A 378 2.91 9.00 -11.62
N GLU A 379 2.29 8.77 -12.77
CA GLU A 379 2.96 8.86 -14.07
C GLU A 379 3.36 10.30 -14.40
N THR A 380 2.49 11.25 -14.07
CA THR A 380 2.69 12.70 -14.29
C THR A 380 3.33 13.40 -13.10
N GLY A 381 3.52 12.68 -11.98
CA GLY A 381 3.93 13.25 -10.69
C GLY A 381 2.84 14.14 -10.05
N ARG A 382 1.56 13.99 -10.45
CA ARG A 382 0.46 14.85 -9.98
C ARG A 382 -0.54 14.11 -9.12
N PRO A 383 -0.99 14.72 -8.00
CA PRO A 383 -1.96 14.10 -7.11
C PRO A 383 -3.35 13.89 -7.76
N ASP A 384 -3.61 14.51 -8.91
CA ASP A 384 -4.84 14.38 -9.69
C ASP A 384 -5.12 12.93 -10.12
N GLU A 385 -4.08 12.14 -10.42
CA GLU A 385 -4.23 10.73 -10.83
C GLU A 385 -4.92 9.88 -9.75
N LEU A 386 -4.73 10.22 -8.46
CA LEU A 386 -5.45 9.54 -7.39
C LEU A 386 -6.95 9.85 -7.42
N VAL A 387 -7.32 11.10 -7.72
CA VAL A 387 -8.73 11.50 -7.87
C VAL A 387 -9.35 10.89 -9.14
N GLU A 388 -8.59 10.82 -10.22
CA GLU A 388 -9.01 10.18 -11.47
C GLU A 388 -9.24 8.68 -11.29
N PHE A 389 -8.34 7.97 -10.59
CA PHE A 389 -8.55 6.57 -10.23
C PHE A 389 -9.82 6.35 -9.39
N ILE A 390 -10.04 7.17 -8.35
CA ILE A 390 -11.26 7.08 -7.53
C ILE A 390 -12.50 7.31 -8.41
N ALA A 391 -12.45 8.32 -9.29
CA ALA A 391 -13.55 8.59 -10.20
C ALA A 391 -13.82 7.45 -11.18
N ALA A 392 -12.78 6.75 -11.66
CA ALA A 392 -12.93 5.55 -12.48
C ALA A 392 -13.65 4.42 -11.72
N CYS A 393 -13.31 4.19 -10.45
CA CYS A 393 -14.02 3.23 -9.59
C CYS A 393 -15.49 3.61 -9.37
N HIS A 394 -15.78 4.90 -9.07
CA HIS A 394 -17.15 5.40 -8.91
C HIS A 394 -17.97 5.32 -10.20
N ALA A 395 -17.33 5.45 -11.36
CA ALA A 395 -18.00 5.42 -12.65
C ALA A 395 -18.36 4.00 -13.11
N MET A 396 -17.86 2.94 -12.48
CA MET A 396 -18.19 1.55 -12.81
C MET A 396 -19.73 1.33 -12.81
N PRO A 397 -20.27 0.43 -13.65
CA PRO A 397 -21.71 0.18 -13.71
C PRO A 397 -22.33 -0.17 -12.35
N ASP A 398 -21.61 -0.96 -11.58
CA ASP A 398 -21.80 -1.13 -10.15
C ASP A 398 -20.69 -0.29 -9.48
N PRO A 399 -21.01 0.87 -8.87
CA PRO A 399 -20.02 1.75 -8.27
C PRO A 399 -19.18 1.05 -7.20
N ILE A 400 -17.88 1.31 -7.20
CA ILE A 400 -16.93 0.67 -6.31
C ILE A 400 -16.42 1.67 -5.27
N ARG A 401 -16.52 1.34 -3.99
CA ARG A 401 -15.90 2.10 -2.89
C ARG A 401 -14.38 2.04 -2.97
N VAL A 402 -13.69 3.13 -2.71
CA VAL A 402 -12.24 3.15 -2.53
C VAL A 402 -11.89 3.26 -1.05
N VAL A 403 -11.17 2.25 -0.55
CA VAL A 403 -10.67 2.17 0.83
C VAL A 403 -9.18 2.46 0.84
N PHE A 404 -8.78 3.46 1.64
CA PHE A 404 -7.37 3.75 1.85
C PHE A 404 -6.83 3.09 3.09
N ASP A 405 -5.56 2.73 3.01
CA ASP A 405 -4.80 2.35 4.18
C ASP A 405 -4.28 3.56 4.96
N VAL A 406 -4.23 3.44 6.29
CA VAL A 406 -3.77 4.48 7.21
C VAL A 406 -2.70 3.91 8.13
N ALA A 407 -1.47 3.81 7.61
CA ALA A 407 -0.29 3.32 8.32
C ALA A 407 0.36 4.43 9.17
N LEU A 408 -0.29 4.79 10.28
CA LEU A 408 0.19 5.79 11.26
C LEU A 408 0.52 5.18 12.63
N GLY A 409 0.76 3.87 12.69
CA GLY A 409 1.13 3.12 13.91
C GLY A 409 2.62 3.23 14.29
N HIS A 410 3.47 3.59 13.33
CA HIS A 410 4.92 3.81 13.48
C HIS A 410 5.42 4.81 12.43
N ALA A 411 6.72 5.09 12.46
CA ALA A 411 7.41 5.79 11.39
C ALA A 411 8.74 5.10 11.07
N ASP A 412 9.14 5.05 9.80
CA ASP A 412 10.48 4.66 9.39
C ASP A 412 11.57 5.57 10.02
N GLU A 413 12.80 5.07 10.17
CA GLU A 413 13.90 5.81 10.82
C GLU A 413 14.20 7.15 10.13
N GLY A 414 14.01 7.24 8.81
CA GLY A 414 14.20 8.44 8.01
C GLY A 414 13.26 9.58 8.40
N ALA A 415 12.17 9.29 9.12
CA ALA A 415 11.27 10.30 9.66
C ALA A 415 11.99 11.26 10.63
N ALA A 416 13.04 10.82 11.32
CA ALA A 416 13.82 11.67 12.22
C ALA A 416 14.55 12.82 11.49
N GLU A 417 14.73 12.74 10.17
CA GLU A 417 15.27 13.83 9.36
C GLU A 417 14.21 14.84 8.91
N LEU A 418 12.93 14.47 9.00
CA LEU A 418 11.80 15.20 8.41
C LEU A 418 10.88 15.83 9.46
N LEU A 419 10.77 15.22 10.64
CA LEU A 419 9.84 15.59 11.70
C LEU A 419 10.58 16.08 12.95
N PRO A 420 10.02 17.04 13.71
CA PRO A 420 10.65 17.53 14.93
C PRO A 420 10.64 16.47 16.05
N ASP A 421 11.60 16.56 16.97
CA ASP A 421 11.86 15.56 18.02
C ASP A 421 10.59 15.13 18.81
N PRO A 422 9.63 16.02 19.14
CA PRO A 422 8.44 15.63 19.90
C PRO A 422 7.49 14.69 19.17
N PHE A 423 7.72 14.33 17.90
CA PHE A 423 6.97 13.26 17.23
C PHE A 423 7.29 11.87 17.78
N PHE A 424 8.43 11.67 18.45
CA PHE A 424 8.96 10.34 18.72
C PHE A 424 9.12 10.03 20.21
N GLU A 425 8.76 8.81 20.61
CA GLU A 425 9.09 8.26 21.94
C GLU A 425 10.46 7.54 21.95
N GLY A 426 10.94 7.13 20.77
CA GLY A 426 12.19 6.39 20.58
C GLY A 426 12.06 5.25 19.56
N PRO A 427 13.07 4.37 19.47
CA PRO A 427 13.06 3.24 18.54
C PRO A 427 12.02 2.17 18.93
N GLY A 428 11.45 1.52 17.92
CA GLY A 428 10.45 0.46 17.99
C GLY A 428 10.72 -0.69 17.04
N MET A 429 9.78 -1.63 16.90
CA MET A 429 9.94 -2.82 16.05
C MET A 429 10.06 -2.49 14.55
N TYR A 430 9.34 -1.46 14.11
CA TYR A 430 9.18 -1.07 12.71
C TYR A 430 9.82 0.30 12.39
N GLY A 431 10.82 0.72 13.18
CA GLY A 431 11.44 2.05 13.08
C GLY A 431 11.30 2.84 14.37
N LEU A 432 10.49 3.90 14.37
CA LEU A 432 10.28 4.83 15.48
C LEU A 432 8.84 4.76 16.01
N HIS A 433 8.70 4.76 17.34
CA HIS A 433 7.40 4.94 17.99
C HIS A 433 6.98 6.40 17.99
N LEU A 434 5.74 6.68 17.57
CA LEU A 434 5.15 8.01 17.58
C LEU A 434 4.63 8.39 18.98
N ASP A 435 4.82 9.64 19.40
CA ASP A 435 4.28 10.17 20.66
C ASP A 435 2.80 10.57 20.49
N TYR A 436 1.92 9.57 20.61
CA TYR A 436 0.48 9.79 20.62
C TYR A 436 0.00 10.56 21.86
N ARG A 437 0.83 10.87 22.86
CA ARG A 437 0.41 11.65 24.04
C ARG A 437 0.68 13.14 23.85
N GLN A 438 1.55 13.51 22.92
CA GLN A 438 1.83 14.89 22.55
C GLN A 438 0.61 15.52 21.83
N PRO A 439 -0.04 16.57 22.38
CA PRO A 439 -1.28 17.11 21.83
C PRO A 439 -1.21 17.66 20.39
N VAL A 440 -0.09 18.24 19.99
CA VAL A 440 0.14 18.74 18.63
C VAL A 440 0.42 17.59 17.66
N VAL A 441 1.18 16.57 18.07
CA VAL A 441 1.38 15.36 17.25
C VAL A 441 0.05 14.67 16.99
N ARG A 442 -0.74 14.39 18.05
CA ARG A 442 -2.10 13.83 17.89
C ARG A 442 -2.95 14.63 16.90
N ALA A 443 -2.91 15.96 16.99
CA ALA A 443 -3.69 16.83 16.11
C ALA A 443 -3.19 16.77 14.66
N ILE A 444 -1.87 16.71 14.44
CA ILE A 444 -1.27 16.57 13.12
C ILE A 444 -1.62 15.20 12.52
N LEU A 445 -1.51 14.11 13.27
CA LEU A 445 -1.86 12.76 12.78
C LEU A 445 -3.33 12.67 12.35
N LEU A 446 -4.26 13.26 13.11
CA LEU A 446 -5.68 13.34 12.70
C LEU A 446 -5.87 14.19 11.44
N GLU A 447 -5.09 15.26 11.28
CA GLU A 447 -5.13 16.09 10.08
C GLU A 447 -4.50 15.39 8.86
N LEU A 448 -3.45 14.57 9.03
CA LEU A 448 -2.89 13.72 7.98
C LEU A 448 -3.95 12.74 7.47
N GLN A 449 -4.60 12.01 8.38
CA GLN A 449 -5.71 11.11 8.05
C GLN A 449 -6.82 11.87 7.32
N ARG A 450 -7.25 13.04 7.84
CA ARG A 450 -8.31 13.84 7.24
C ARG A 450 -7.96 14.27 5.81
N ARG A 451 -6.78 14.84 5.59
CA ARG A 451 -6.32 15.28 4.26
C ARG A 451 -6.19 14.12 3.30
N LYS A 452 -5.64 12.99 3.75
CA LYS A 452 -5.47 11.80 2.92
C LYS A 452 -6.81 11.26 2.43
N ALA A 453 -7.75 11.02 3.35
CA ALA A 453 -9.07 10.50 2.98
C ALA A 453 -9.92 11.53 2.20
N ASN A 454 -9.66 12.83 2.35
CA ASN A 454 -10.32 13.87 1.55
C ASN A 454 -9.96 13.85 0.05
N PHE A 455 -9.01 13.02 -0.40
CA PHE A 455 -8.89 12.65 -1.82
C PHE A 455 -10.15 11.98 -2.38
N GLY A 456 -11.01 11.44 -1.52
CA GLY A 456 -12.28 10.84 -1.91
C GLY A 456 -12.40 9.39 -1.45
N ALA A 457 -11.79 9.01 -0.33
CA ALA A 457 -11.91 7.67 0.21
C ALA A 457 -13.32 7.45 0.78
N ASP A 458 -14.02 6.41 0.32
CA ASP A 458 -15.29 5.97 0.89
C ASP A 458 -15.09 5.16 2.18
N GLY A 459 -13.90 4.57 2.35
CA GLY A 459 -13.51 3.82 3.54
C GLY A 459 -12.06 4.08 3.95
N ILE A 460 -11.74 3.81 5.21
CA ILE A 460 -10.36 3.78 5.70
C ILE A 460 -10.09 2.51 6.52
N ARG A 461 -8.94 1.89 6.29
CA ARG A 461 -8.36 0.87 7.15
C ARG A 461 -7.29 1.52 8.03
N ILE A 462 -7.44 1.41 9.34
CA ILE A 462 -6.34 1.69 10.26
C ILE A 462 -5.47 0.44 10.30
N ASP A 463 -4.34 0.50 9.60
CA ASP A 463 -3.31 -0.52 9.58
C ASP A 463 -2.65 -0.64 10.94
N GLY A 464 -2.32 -1.87 11.35
CA GLY A 464 -1.65 -2.11 12.62
C GLY A 464 -2.31 -1.40 13.81
N ALA A 465 -3.65 -1.42 13.93
CA ALA A 465 -4.36 -0.67 14.97
C ALA A 465 -3.96 -1.11 16.39
N GLN A 466 -3.37 -2.30 16.54
CA GLN A 466 -2.75 -2.73 17.79
C GLN A 466 -1.47 -1.96 18.17
N ASP A 467 -0.78 -1.34 17.20
CA ASP A 467 0.54 -0.70 17.37
C ASP A 467 0.46 0.74 17.90
N PHE A 468 -0.76 1.32 17.91
CA PHE A 468 -1.08 2.59 18.57
C PHE A 468 -0.98 2.44 20.09
N THR A 469 0.24 2.46 20.59
CA THR A 469 0.58 2.24 22.00
C THR A 469 1.42 3.38 22.54
N TYR A 470 1.36 3.57 23.86
CA TYR A 470 2.25 4.48 24.58
C TYR A 470 2.75 3.81 25.86
N HIS A 471 3.92 4.26 26.33
CA HIS A 471 4.46 3.82 27.60
C HIS A 471 3.79 4.54 28.78
N ASP A 472 3.07 3.82 29.63
CA ASP A 472 2.54 4.39 30.87
C ASP A 472 3.63 4.40 31.96
N ALA A 473 4.11 5.59 32.32
CA ALA A 473 5.19 5.73 33.30
C ALA A 473 4.79 5.37 34.74
N GLU A 474 3.49 5.33 35.08
CA GLU A 474 3.03 4.99 36.43
C GLU A 474 2.99 3.47 36.65
N THR A 475 2.55 2.71 35.64
CA THR A 475 2.49 1.24 35.68
C THR A 475 3.74 0.57 35.13
N GLY A 476 4.46 1.24 34.22
CA GLY A 476 5.59 0.68 33.46
C GLY A 476 5.14 -0.28 32.36
N GLU A 477 3.90 -0.18 31.90
CA GLU A 477 3.31 -1.05 30.87
C GLU A 477 3.16 -0.29 29.55
N GLN A 478 3.28 -0.99 28.42
CA GLN A 478 2.80 -0.49 27.13
C GLN A 478 1.28 -0.63 27.09
N VAL A 479 0.58 0.46 26.78
CA VAL A 479 -0.88 0.53 26.78
C VAL A 479 -1.37 0.93 25.39
N HIS A 480 -2.41 0.25 24.87
CA HIS A 480 -3.08 0.65 23.63
C HIS A 480 -3.86 1.96 23.84
N ASP A 481 -3.66 2.95 22.97
CA ASP A 481 -4.37 4.23 23.02
C ASP A 481 -5.74 4.16 22.31
N ASP A 482 -6.65 3.36 22.86
CA ASP A 482 -8.03 3.24 22.34
C ASP A 482 -8.75 4.59 22.30
N ALA A 483 -8.37 5.54 23.17
CA ALA A 483 -8.91 6.89 23.15
C ALA A 483 -8.46 7.66 21.90
N PHE A 484 -7.27 7.41 21.37
CA PHE A 484 -6.82 7.97 20.10
C PHE A 484 -7.48 7.31 18.90
N LEU A 485 -7.58 5.97 18.88
CA LEU A 485 -8.34 5.25 17.84
C LEU A 485 -9.79 5.75 17.76
N ALA A 486 -10.39 6.08 18.89
CA ALA A 486 -11.71 6.68 18.94
C ALA A 486 -11.77 8.15 18.46
N GLU A 487 -10.66 8.89 18.49
CA GLU A 487 -10.57 10.21 17.84
C GLU A 487 -10.42 10.06 16.32
N MET A 488 -9.67 9.06 15.85
CA MET A 488 -9.52 8.74 14.42
C MET A 488 -10.86 8.35 13.78
N ASP A 489 -11.68 7.57 14.48
CA ASP A 489 -13.07 7.21 14.06
C ASP A 489 -14.01 8.43 13.93
N ARG A 490 -13.78 9.47 14.74
CA ARG A 490 -14.64 10.67 14.79
C ARG A 490 -14.29 11.71 13.74
N VAL A 491 -13.23 11.53 12.97
CA VAL A 491 -12.84 12.49 11.93
C VAL A 491 -13.98 12.60 10.92
N VAL A 492 -14.40 13.84 10.66
CA VAL A 492 -15.38 14.16 9.63
C VAL A 492 -14.62 14.56 8.37
N HIS A 493 -15.01 13.98 7.25
CA HIS A 493 -14.41 14.23 5.96
C HIS A 493 -15.32 15.13 5.13
N GLU A 494 -14.71 15.93 4.26
CA GLU A 494 -15.44 16.83 3.35
C GLU A 494 -14.80 16.72 1.97
N VAL A 495 -15.59 16.26 1.01
CA VAL A 495 -15.19 16.05 -0.38
C VAL A 495 -16.25 16.66 -1.28
N ALA A 496 -15.84 17.41 -2.29
CA ALA A 496 -16.74 18.14 -3.16
C ALA A 496 -17.73 19.07 -2.41
N GLY A 497 -17.45 19.45 -1.16
CA GLY A 497 -18.36 20.23 -0.31
C GLY A 497 -19.45 19.40 0.41
N THR A 498 -19.38 18.08 0.33
CA THR A 498 -20.24 17.14 1.07
C THR A 498 -19.49 16.58 2.27
N ALA A 499 -20.06 16.77 3.47
CA ALA A 499 -19.53 16.24 4.71
C ALA A 499 -20.07 14.84 5.00
N PHE A 500 -19.20 13.88 5.32
CA PHE A 500 -19.56 12.49 5.57
C PHE A 500 -18.57 11.79 6.52
N ARG A 501 -18.88 10.55 6.90
CA ARG A 501 -17.95 9.65 7.60
C ARG A 501 -17.66 8.40 6.72
N PRO A 502 -16.39 8.03 6.51
CA PRO A 502 -16.06 6.84 5.74
C PRO A 502 -16.47 5.56 6.50
N TRP A 503 -16.51 4.45 5.76
CA TRP A 503 -16.54 3.11 6.34
C TRP A 503 -15.22 2.84 7.09
N MET A 504 -15.30 2.46 8.37
CA MET A 504 -14.13 2.23 9.22
C MET A 504 -13.77 0.75 9.31
N ILE A 505 -12.50 0.42 9.07
CA ILE A 505 -11.92 -0.90 9.20
C ILE A 505 -10.69 -0.81 10.12
N TYR A 506 -10.54 -1.75 11.05
CA TYR A 506 -9.35 -1.89 11.87
C TYR A 506 -8.62 -3.20 11.55
N GLU A 507 -7.35 -3.12 11.24
CA GLU A 507 -6.48 -4.28 11.35
C GLU A 507 -6.03 -4.38 12.82
N ASP A 508 -6.65 -5.28 13.59
CA ASP A 508 -6.29 -5.47 15.00
C ASP A 508 -6.31 -6.94 15.39
N GLY A 509 -5.18 -7.46 15.84
CA GLY A 509 -4.99 -8.83 16.31
C GLY A 509 -4.50 -8.87 17.76
N ARG A 510 -4.84 -7.87 18.57
CA ARG A 510 -4.37 -7.82 19.97
C ARG A 510 -4.84 -9.07 20.72
N PRO A 511 -3.99 -9.66 21.59
CA PRO A 511 -2.78 -9.08 22.16
C PRO A 511 -1.48 -9.41 21.40
N TRP A 512 -1.50 -9.56 20.07
CA TRP A 512 -0.26 -9.58 19.26
C TRP A 512 0.73 -8.47 19.72
N PRO A 513 2.05 -8.75 19.81
CA PRO A 513 2.76 -9.98 19.41
C PRO A 513 2.96 -11.01 20.53
N ARG A 514 2.10 -11.04 21.56
CA ARG A 514 2.18 -12.05 22.64
C ARG A 514 2.28 -13.47 22.07
N GLU A 515 3.17 -14.33 22.57
CA GLU A 515 3.45 -15.65 21.97
C GLU A 515 2.20 -16.53 21.68
N ASP A 516 1.19 -16.51 22.55
CA ASP A 516 -0.07 -17.27 22.40
C ASP A 516 -1.23 -16.43 21.83
N TRP A 517 -0.94 -15.33 21.13
CA TRP A 517 -1.93 -14.43 20.52
C TRP A 517 -2.95 -15.19 19.65
N GLU A 518 -2.53 -16.24 18.92
CA GLU A 518 -3.43 -17.04 18.07
C GLU A 518 -4.56 -17.71 18.87
N LEU A 519 -4.38 -17.92 20.18
CA LEU A 519 -5.43 -18.41 21.08
C LEU A 519 -6.12 -17.26 21.82
N ALA A 520 -5.38 -16.20 22.11
CA ALA A 520 -5.80 -15.11 22.97
C ALA A 520 -6.67 -14.06 22.29
N SER A 521 -6.45 -13.84 21.00
CA SER A 521 -7.04 -12.75 20.25
C SER A 521 -8.52 -13.00 20.04
N THR A 522 -9.31 -11.97 20.33
CA THR A 522 -10.77 -11.95 20.15
C THR A 522 -11.16 -11.41 18.78
N TYR A 523 -10.29 -10.62 18.15
CA TYR A 523 -10.53 -9.92 16.89
C TYR A 523 -11.80 -9.03 16.91
N ARG A 524 -12.19 -8.57 18.09
CA ARG A 524 -13.43 -7.82 18.31
C ARG A 524 -13.26 -6.57 19.16
N THR A 525 -12.06 -6.34 19.71
CA THR A 525 -11.85 -5.32 20.73
C THR A 525 -12.30 -3.94 20.25
N LEU A 526 -12.05 -3.60 18.98
CA LEU A 526 -12.40 -2.29 18.44
C LEU A 526 -13.84 -2.25 17.94
N ILE A 527 -14.38 -3.32 17.36
CA ILE A 527 -15.82 -3.37 16.98
C ILE A 527 -16.73 -3.30 18.21
N ASP A 528 -16.35 -3.93 19.33
CA ASP A 528 -17.12 -3.87 20.58
C ASP A 528 -17.15 -2.43 21.15
N GLN A 529 -16.20 -1.57 20.77
CA GLN A 529 -16.14 -0.14 21.12
C GLN A 529 -16.79 0.77 20.05
N HIS A 530 -16.68 0.38 18.78
CA HIS A 530 -17.15 1.08 17.59
C HIS A 530 -18.08 0.15 16.78
N PRO A 531 -19.37 0.02 17.15
CA PRO A 531 -20.26 -0.99 16.57
C PRO A 531 -20.61 -0.80 15.09
N HIS A 532 -20.21 0.31 14.46
CA HIS A 532 -20.33 0.53 13.01
C HIS A 532 -19.07 0.08 12.24
N ALA A 533 -17.95 -0.12 12.92
CA ALA A 533 -16.68 -0.46 12.31
C ALA A 533 -16.56 -1.96 12.00
N PHE A 534 -15.55 -2.29 11.21
CA PHE A 534 -15.15 -3.66 10.87
C PHE A 534 -13.74 -3.92 11.40
N GLN A 535 -13.40 -5.19 11.58
CA GLN A 535 -12.07 -5.63 12.01
C GLN A 535 -11.63 -6.84 11.20
N TRP A 536 -10.33 -7.03 11.01
CA TRP A 536 -9.82 -8.23 10.37
C TRP A 536 -10.21 -9.50 11.14
N SER A 537 -10.70 -10.50 10.42
CA SER A 537 -11.07 -11.79 10.99
C SER A 537 -9.84 -12.61 11.42
N PRO A 538 -10.00 -13.65 12.26
CA PRO A 538 -8.91 -14.57 12.60
C PRO A 538 -8.29 -15.31 11.40
N VAL A 539 -8.99 -15.37 10.25
CA VAL A 539 -8.54 -16.08 9.04
C VAL A 539 -7.90 -15.13 8.02
N THR A 540 -8.24 -13.84 8.11
CA THR A 540 -7.63 -12.74 7.33
C THR A 540 -6.38 -12.20 8.01
N PHE A 541 -6.41 -12.07 9.34
CA PHE A 541 -5.29 -11.57 10.11
C PHE A 541 -4.14 -12.59 10.15
N ALA A 542 -2.98 -12.16 9.66
CA ALA A 542 -1.63 -12.73 9.71
C ALA A 542 -1.47 -14.26 9.89
N HIS A 543 -0.57 -14.85 9.10
CA HIS A 543 -0.05 -16.23 9.23
C HIS A 543 -0.98 -17.39 8.85
N ASN A 544 -2.07 -17.15 8.11
CA ASN A 544 -2.86 -18.24 7.54
C ASN A 544 -2.19 -18.79 6.27
N LYS A 545 -2.01 -20.12 6.25
CA LYS A 545 -1.20 -20.86 5.27
C LYS A 545 -2.00 -22.04 4.71
N PRO A 546 -3.03 -21.80 3.88
CA PRO A 546 -3.90 -22.85 3.31
C PRO A 546 -3.16 -23.90 2.47
N ALA A 547 -1.92 -23.63 2.04
CA ALA A 547 -1.09 -24.58 1.31
C ALA A 547 -0.61 -25.79 2.16
N LEU A 548 -0.76 -25.72 3.49
CA LEU A 548 -0.32 -26.78 4.41
C LEU A 548 -1.40 -27.85 4.60
N LEU A 549 -0.96 -29.10 4.64
CA LEU A 549 -1.81 -30.25 4.94
C LEU A 549 -2.41 -30.11 6.34
N THR A 550 -3.70 -30.41 6.50
CA THR A 550 -4.50 -30.26 7.72
C THR A 550 -4.80 -28.83 8.15
N PHE A 551 -4.50 -27.82 7.31
CA PHE A 551 -4.81 -26.42 7.61
C PHE A 551 -6.31 -26.25 7.92
N TRP A 552 -7.19 -26.70 7.03
CA TRP A 552 -8.63 -26.52 7.18
C TRP A 552 -9.19 -27.30 8.38
N ALA A 553 -8.74 -28.53 8.61
CA ALA A 553 -9.15 -29.28 9.80
C ALA A 553 -8.72 -28.58 11.10
N THR A 554 -7.52 -28.00 11.12
CA THR A 554 -6.95 -27.35 12.31
C THR A 554 -7.55 -25.97 12.55
N LYS A 555 -7.89 -25.22 11.50
CA LYS A 555 -8.49 -23.88 11.60
C LYS A 555 -10.02 -23.89 11.78
N TRP A 556 -10.67 -25.06 11.75
CA TRP A 556 -12.12 -25.17 11.88
C TRP A 556 -12.70 -24.39 13.07
N TRP A 557 -12.05 -24.40 14.22
CA TRP A 557 -12.56 -23.68 15.39
C TRP A 557 -12.59 -22.15 15.20
N ARG A 558 -11.63 -21.57 14.46
CA ARG A 558 -11.69 -20.16 14.03
C ARG A 558 -12.76 -19.95 12.97
N MET A 559 -12.94 -20.91 12.06
CA MET A 559 -14.02 -20.85 11.07
C MET A 559 -15.41 -20.83 11.72
N ARG A 560 -15.57 -21.56 12.83
CA ARG A 560 -16.79 -21.50 13.64
C ARG A 560 -17.04 -20.11 14.22
N GLU A 561 -16.01 -19.45 14.71
CA GLU A 561 -16.16 -18.08 15.21
C GLU A 561 -16.56 -17.12 14.09
N VAL A 562 -16.02 -17.29 12.88
CA VAL A 562 -16.45 -16.52 11.70
C VAL A 562 -17.94 -16.74 11.45
N ALA A 563 -18.42 -17.99 11.40
CA ALA A 563 -19.84 -18.27 11.18
C ALA A 563 -20.75 -17.75 12.31
N GLU A 564 -20.32 -17.87 13.57
CA GLU A 564 -21.12 -17.52 14.76
C GLU A 564 -21.17 -16.00 15.03
N MET A 565 -20.15 -15.24 14.61
CA MET A 565 -20.01 -13.81 14.98
C MET A 565 -19.10 -12.97 14.04
N GLY A 566 -19.05 -13.29 12.75
CA GLY A 566 -18.19 -12.64 11.75
C GLY A 566 -18.85 -11.53 10.93
N SER A 567 -20.10 -11.14 11.21
CA SER A 567 -20.85 -10.14 10.42
C SER A 567 -20.20 -8.76 10.32
N GLN A 568 -19.29 -8.43 11.23
CA GLN A 568 -18.49 -7.21 11.24
C GLN A 568 -17.01 -7.46 10.98
N TRP A 569 -16.66 -8.59 10.39
CA TRP A 569 -15.30 -8.89 10.03
C TRP A 569 -15.03 -8.70 8.54
N ILE A 570 -13.80 -8.29 8.25
CA ILE A 570 -13.20 -8.53 6.95
C ILE A 570 -12.69 -9.98 6.96
N THR A 571 -13.22 -10.80 6.06
CA THR A 571 -12.97 -12.25 5.96
C THR A 571 -12.18 -12.56 4.69
N GLY A 572 -12.12 -13.83 4.27
CA GLY A 572 -11.28 -14.29 3.15
C GLY A 572 -9.98 -14.94 3.62
N VAL A 573 -9.25 -15.54 2.68
CA VAL A 573 -7.99 -16.25 2.94
C VAL A 573 -6.78 -15.62 2.24
N ALA A 574 -7.02 -14.81 1.20
CA ALA A 574 -5.97 -14.19 0.39
C ALA A 574 -5.97 -12.67 0.58
N ASN A 575 -4.92 -12.19 1.23
CA ASN A 575 -4.49 -10.80 1.23
C ASN A 575 -2.96 -10.77 1.00
N HIS A 576 -2.40 -9.58 0.85
CA HIS A 576 -0.98 -9.37 0.62
C HIS A 576 -0.12 -10.08 1.70
N ASP A 577 -0.55 -10.08 2.95
CA ASP A 577 0.15 -10.69 4.08
C ASP A 577 0.06 -12.21 4.09
N THR A 578 -1.14 -12.78 3.96
CA THR A 578 -1.34 -14.23 4.06
C THR A 578 -0.64 -14.93 2.90
N LEU A 579 -0.71 -14.39 1.68
CA LEU A 579 -0.03 -14.97 0.52
C LEU A 579 1.49 -14.95 0.70
N ARG A 580 2.08 -13.82 1.15
CA ARG A 580 3.52 -13.76 1.49
C ARG A 580 3.89 -14.76 2.56
N ARG A 581 3.14 -14.84 3.67
CA ARG A 581 3.44 -15.80 4.74
C ARG A 581 3.32 -17.25 4.26
N GLY A 582 2.51 -17.52 3.24
CA GLY A 582 2.50 -18.77 2.50
C GLY A 582 3.81 -19.01 1.76
N SER A 583 4.27 -18.02 0.99
CA SER A 583 5.54 -18.04 0.24
C SER A 583 6.79 -18.21 1.12
N GLN A 584 6.72 -17.84 2.41
CA GLN A 584 7.82 -17.95 3.36
C GLN A 584 7.91 -19.34 4.05
N VAL A 585 7.04 -20.29 3.72
CA VAL A 585 7.13 -21.65 4.28
C VAL A 585 8.23 -22.44 3.56
N GLU A 586 9.16 -23.02 4.31
CA GLU A 586 10.16 -23.93 3.75
C GLU A 586 9.50 -25.13 3.05
N VAL A 587 9.87 -25.37 1.79
CA VAL A 587 9.45 -26.54 1.01
C VAL A 587 10.40 -27.71 1.32
N THR A 588 9.95 -28.65 2.15
CA THR A 588 10.77 -29.78 2.60
C THR A 588 9.98 -31.08 2.69
N ASP A 589 10.66 -32.19 2.37
CA ASP A 589 10.16 -33.56 2.57
C ASP A 589 10.50 -34.10 3.97
N ASP A 590 11.13 -33.30 4.85
CA ASP A 590 11.46 -33.74 6.19
C ASP A 590 10.20 -33.92 7.06
N TRP A 591 10.18 -35.02 7.83
CA TRP A 591 9.09 -35.35 8.73
C TRP A 591 8.92 -34.34 9.87
N GLY A 592 9.95 -33.56 10.17
CA GLY A 592 9.90 -32.49 11.17
C GLY A 592 9.38 -31.14 10.66
N GLY A 593 9.28 -30.97 9.33
CA GLY A 593 8.86 -29.74 8.67
C GLY A 593 7.34 -29.60 8.55
N ALA A 594 6.90 -28.42 8.10
CA ALA A 594 5.49 -28.18 7.76
C ALA A 594 5.14 -28.96 6.48
N LEU A 595 4.16 -29.86 6.57
CA LEU A 595 3.77 -30.69 5.43
C LEU A 595 2.94 -29.89 4.44
N ILE A 596 3.41 -29.79 3.20
CA ILE A 596 2.65 -29.23 2.08
C ILE A 596 1.50 -30.18 1.74
N ASN A 597 0.35 -29.61 1.37
CA ASN A 597 -0.82 -30.37 0.98
C ASN A 597 -0.62 -31.06 -0.39
N PRO A 598 -0.46 -32.39 -0.45
CA PRO A 598 -0.19 -33.11 -1.69
C PRO A 598 -1.44 -33.31 -2.56
N TYR A 599 -2.61 -32.85 -2.10
CA TYR A 599 -3.88 -33.00 -2.81
C TYR A 599 -4.26 -31.79 -3.64
N LEU A 600 -3.56 -30.65 -3.48
CA LEU A 600 -3.83 -29.43 -4.24
C LEU A 600 -3.18 -29.48 -5.63
N ALA A 601 -1.89 -29.82 -5.71
CA ALA A 601 -1.18 -29.95 -6.98
C ALA A 601 0.10 -30.80 -6.87
N ASP A 602 0.74 -31.05 -8.01
CA ASP A 602 1.98 -31.84 -8.11
C ASP A 602 3.25 -31.01 -7.86
N SER A 603 3.14 -29.68 -7.87
CA SER A 603 4.27 -28.77 -7.69
C SER A 603 3.96 -27.67 -6.65
N PRO A 604 4.97 -27.15 -5.91
CA PRO A 604 4.74 -26.04 -5.00
C PRO A 604 4.12 -24.80 -5.66
N PRO A 605 4.55 -24.36 -6.87
CA PRO A 605 3.92 -23.21 -7.54
C PRO A 605 2.45 -23.37 -7.87
N GLU A 606 2.02 -24.56 -8.30
CA GLU A 606 0.59 -24.82 -8.49
C GLU A 606 -0.14 -24.95 -7.15
N THR A 607 0.52 -25.51 -6.14
CA THR A 607 -0.06 -25.70 -4.80
C THR A 607 -0.39 -24.38 -4.12
N ILE A 608 0.51 -23.38 -4.15
CA ILE A 608 0.22 -22.06 -3.55
C ILE A 608 -0.87 -21.31 -4.31
N ARG A 609 -0.90 -21.41 -5.64
CA ARG A 609 -1.96 -20.80 -6.47
C ARG A 609 -3.33 -21.36 -6.10
N GLU A 610 -3.47 -22.68 -6.07
CA GLU A 610 -4.74 -23.33 -5.71
C GLU A 610 -5.12 -23.09 -4.24
N ALA A 611 -4.14 -23.03 -3.33
CA ALA A 611 -4.39 -22.81 -1.91
C ALA A 611 -5.04 -21.44 -1.61
N TYR A 612 -4.61 -20.38 -2.30
CA TYR A 612 -5.08 -19.02 -2.06
C TYR A 612 -6.21 -18.60 -3.00
N ASP A 613 -6.43 -19.33 -4.09
CA ASP A 613 -7.54 -19.10 -5.02
C ASP A 613 -8.08 -20.42 -5.57
N SER A 614 -8.92 -21.08 -4.75
CA SER A 614 -9.67 -22.30 -5.11
C SER A 614 -11.18 -22.06 -5.16
N PRO A 615 -11.93 -22.84 -5.96
CA PRO A 615 -13.40 -22.79 -5.94
C PRO A 615 -13.99 -22.98 -4.54
N ALA A 616 -13.41 -23.89 -3.75
CA ALA A 616 -13.84 -24.19 -2.39
C ALA A 616 -13.66 -23.00 -1.43
N ALA A 617 -12.48 -22.37 -1.43
CA ALA A 617 -12.26 -21.20 -0.58
C ALA A 617 -13.17 -20.04 -0.99
N LEU A 618 -13.29 -19.77 -2.30
CA LEU A 618 -14.10 -18.69 -2.82
C LEU A 618 -15.59 -18.87 -2.44
N VAL A 619 -16.18 -20.03 -2.72
CA VAL A 619 -17.58 -20.32 -2.35
C VAL A 619 -17.78 -20.31 -0.84
N TRP A 620 -16.82 -20.82 -0.07
CA TRP A 620 -16.94 -20.83 1.39
C TRP A 620 -17.03 -19.41 1.96
N PHE A 621 -16.16 -18.49 1.55
CA PHE A 621 -16.17 -17.13 2.09
C PHE A 621 -17.24 -16.23 1.45
N HIS A 622 -17.49 -16.34 0.15
CA HIS A 622 -18.47 -15.49 -0.52
C HIS A 622 -19.92 -15.99 -0.37
N VAL A 623 -20.15 -17.29 -0.12
CA VAL A 623 -21.52 -17.85 -0.06
C VAL A 623 -21.87 -18.41 1.31
N ALA A 624 -20.96 -19.11 2.00
CA ALA A 624 -21.29 -19.78 3.26
C ALA A 624 -21.09 -18.89 4.49
N MET A 625 -20.01 -18.12 4.55
CA MET A 625 -19.61 -17.35 5.74
C MET A 625 -20.14 -15.90 5.75
N PRO A 626 -20.31 -15.30 6.95
CA PRO A 626 -20.67 -13.90 7.10
C PRO A 626 -19.48 -12.95 6.91
N GLY A 627 -19.74 -11.64 7.03
CA GLY A 627 -18.73 -10.59 6.90
C GLY A 627 -18.49 -10.14 5.45
N VAL A 628 -17.37 -9.47 5.24
CA VAL A 628 -16.93 -8.97 3.92
C VAL A 628 -15.69 -9.73 3.49
N PRO A 629 -15.79 -10.70 2.57
CA PRO A 629 -14.62 -11.36 2.02
C PRO A 629 -13.73 -10.36 1.29
N MET A 630 -12.44 -10.38 1.63
CA MET A 630 -11.38 -9.69 0.90
C MET A 630 -10.62 -10.71 0.07
N ASP A 631 -10.52 -10.44 -1.23
CA ASP A 631 -9.65 -11.16 -2.15
C ASP A 631 -8.43 -10.28 -2.49
N PHE A 632 -7.33 -10.89 -2.90
CA PHE A 632 -6.13 -10.18 -3.32
C PHE A 632 -5.95 -10.28 -4.83
N LEU A 633 -5.69 -9.17 -5.51
CA LEU A 633 -5.61 -9.16 -6.97
C LEU A 633 -4.53 -10.12 -7.51
N HIS A 634 -3.37 -10.23 -6.87
CA HIS A 634 -2.33 -11.18 -7.32
C HIS A 634 -2.76 -12.63 -7.11
N ALA A 635 -3.50 -12.94 -6.03
CA ALA A 635 -4.05 -14.27 -5.83
C ALA A 635 -5.09 -14.62 -6.91
N ASN A 636 -5.97 -13.69 -7.28
CA ASN A 636 -6.96 -13.88 -8.35
C ASN A 636 -6.30 -14.10 -9.72
N TYR A 637 -5.17 -13.43 -9.97
CA TYR A 637 -4.34 -13.66 -11.14
C TYR A 637 -3.53 -14.97 -11.06
N ARG A 638 -3.50 -15.63 -9.89
CA ARG A 638 -2.60 -16.77 -9.60
C ARG A 638 -1.15 -16.40 -9.92
N ALA A 639 -0.83 -15.12 -9.76
CA ALA A 639 0.47 -14.53 -9.99
C ALA A 639 1.33 -14.65 -8.72
N PRO A 640 2.67 -14.68 -8.86
CA PRO A 640 3.57 -14.63 -7.74
C PRO A 640 3.39 -13.41 -6.85
N TRP A 641 3.72 -13.59 -5.58
CA TRP A 641 3.76 -12.50 -4.61
C TRP A 641 4.81 -12.77 -3.54
N GLY A 642 5.49 -11.72 -3.12
CA GLY A 642 6.57 -11.78 -2.13
C GLY A 642 6.90 -10.40 -1.60
N PHE A 643 7.70 -10.36 -0.54
CA PHE A 643 8.11 -9.11 0.05
C PHE A 643 9.29 -8.50 -0.69
N VAL A 644 9.08 -7.30 -1.27
CA VAL A 644 10.13 -6.53 -1.94
C VAL A 644 10.19 -5.13 -1.34
N ARG A 645 11.40 -4.67 -1.08
CA ARG A 645 11.67 -3.28 -0.74
C ARG A 645 13.07 -2.88 -1.18
N ASP A 646 13.20 -1.69 -1.73
CA ASP A 646 14.49 -1.10 -2.07
C ASP A 646 14.85 0.11 -1.20
N THR A 647 14.02 0.45 -0.23
CA THR A 647 14.12 1.71 0.52
C THR A 647 14.98 1.62 1.79
N ASP A 648 15.27 0.43 2.30
CA ASP A 648 16.01 0.22 3.56
C ASP A 648 17.27 -0.64 3.32
N PRO A 649 18.40 -0.02 2.93
CA PRO A 649 19.65 -0.75 2.73
C PRO A 649 20.15 -1.43 4.01
N THR A 650 19.81 -0.95 5.21
CA THR A 650 20.32 -1.54 6.45
C THR A 650 19.83 -2.96 6.62
N TRP A 651 18.54 -3.21 6.41
CA TRP A 651 17.93 -4.51 6.66
C TRP A 651 17.49 -5.24 5.39
N ASN A 652 17.76 -4.72 4.18
CA ASN A 652 17.32 -5.36 2.94
C ASN A 652 17.85 -6.78 2.77
N VAL A 653 19.14 -7.00 3.05
CA VAL A 653 19.78 -8.33 2.96
C VAL A 653 19.07 -9.36 3.85
N LYS A 654 18.67 -8.96 5.06
CA LYS A 654 17.92 -9.83 5.99
C LYS A 654 16.56 -10.20 5.39
N VAL A 655 15.86 -9.20 4.87
CA VAL A 655 14.54 -9.39 4.26
C VAL A 655 14.60 -10.33 3.06
N VAL A 656 15.55 -10.12 2.14
CA VAL A 656 15.75 -11.02 1.00
C VAL A 656 16.09 -12.44 1.46
N ALA A 657 16.88 -12.58 2.52
CA ALA A 657 17.21 -13.87 3.08
C ALA A 657 15.99 -14.60 3.69
N GLU A 658 15.07 -13.86 4.32
CA GLU A 658 13.80 -14.42 4.83
C GLU A 658 12.87 -14.91 3.70
N GLU A 659 13.04 -14.40 2.48
CA GLU A 659 12.31 -14.84 1.28
C GLU A 659 12.97 -16.05 0.58
N ALA A 660 13.97 -16.73 1.16
CA ALA A 660 14.60 -17.89 0.52
C ALA A 660 13.61 -18.96 -0.01
N PRO A 661 12.54 -19.35 0.73
CA PRO A 661 11.56 -20.32 0.24
C PRO A 661 10.71 -19.82 -0.94
N TRP A 662 10.67 -18.50 -1.19
CA TRP A 662 9.90 -17.89 -2.27
C TRP A 662 10.26 -18.51 -3.65
N ILE A 663 11.53 -18.86 -3.86
CA ILE A 663 12.00 -19.50 -5.11
C ILE A 663 11.30 -20.84 -5.37
N ASP A 664 11.00 -21.60 -4.31
CA ASP A 664 10.29 -22.87 -4.45
C ASP A 664 8.83 -22.68 -4.79
N TRP A 665 8.20 -21.67 -4.18
CA TRP A 665 6.79 -21.39 -4.37
C TRP A 665 6.49 -20.66 -5.68
N HIS A 666 7.39 -19.85 -6.21
CA HIS A 666 7.03 -18.91 -7.28
C HIS A 666 7.82 -19.04 -8.56
N VAL A 667 8.99 -19.70 -8.53
CA VAL A 667 9.83 -19.87 -9.73
C VAL A 667 9.76 -21.33 -10.19
N PRO A 668 9.01 -21.65 -11.27
CA PRO A 668 8.95 -23.01 -11.80
C PRO A 668 10.31 -23.54 -12.27
N GLU A 669 10.46 -24.86 -12.34
CA GLU A 669 11.66 -25.48 -12.91
C GLU A 669 11.89 -25.02 -14.36
N GLY A 670 13.14 -24.66 -14.67
CA GLY A 670 13.54 -24.14 -15.99
C GLY A 670 13.18 -22.68 -16.27
N ALA A 671 12.16 -22.11 -15.59
CA ALA A 671 11.68 -20.74 -15.84
C ALA A 671 12.75 -19.66 -15.63
N PHE A 672 13.65 -19.86 -14.67
CA PHE A 672 14.76 -18.94 -14.42
C PHE A 672 15.72 -18.89 -15.62
N ALA A 673 16.17 -20.04 -16.13
CA ALA A 673 17.19 -20.13 -17.17
C ALA A 673 16.64 -19.77 -18.57
N ASP A 674 15.44 -20.26 -18.89
CA ASP A 674 14.84 -20.11 -20.22
C ASP A 674 13.99 -18.83 -20.37
N GLY A 675 13.64 -18.18 -19.26
CA GLY A 675 12.79 -16.97 -19.23
C GLY A 675 13.53 -15.66 -19.45
N ASP A 676 12.77 -14.60 -19.72
CA ASP A 676 13.25 -13.21 -19.84
C ASP A 676 13.28 -12.46 -18.50
N ALA A 677 12.77 -13.06 -17.42
CA ALA A 677 12.82 -12.52 -16.07
C ALA A 677 14.22 -12.64 -15.44
N PHE A 678 14.42 -11.93 -14.32
CA PHE A 678 15.62 -12.00 -13.47
C PHE A 678 16.90 -11.56 -14.17
N ALA A 679 16.83 -10.46 -14.94
CA ALA A 679 17.96 -9.97 -15.73
C ALA A 679 19.16 -9.60 -14.85
N ARG A 680 18.94 -8.88 -13.75
CA ARG A 680 20.01 -8.39 -12.87
C ARG A 680 20.64 -9.52 -12.07
N LEU A 681 19.84 -10.46 -11.59
CA LEU A 681 20.34 -11.68 -10.94
C LEU A 681 21.18 -12.52 -11.92
N LYS A 682 20.80 -12.61 -13.18
CA LYS A 682 21.62 -13.27 -14.22
C LYS A 682 22.93 -12.53 -14.47
N GLU A 683 22.92 -11.21 -14.46
CA GLU A 683 24.13 -10.38 -14.55
C GLU A 683 25.07 -10.58 -13.35
N LEU A 684 24.53 -10.87 -12.16
CA LEU A 684 25.31 -11.27 -10.99
C LEU A 684 25.86 -12.70 -11.07
N GLY A 685 25.65 -13.43 -12.17
CA GLY A 685 26.27 -14.71 -12.44
C GLY A 685 25.43 -15.94 -12.09
N PHE A 686 24.15 -15.77 -11.72
CA PHE A 686 23.24 -16.90 -11.55
C PHE A 686 22.73 -17.37 -12.92
N GLU A 687 23.03 -18.60 -13.33
CA GLU A 687 22.55 -19.17 -14.60
C GLU A 687 21.31 -20.06 -14.39
N THR A 688 21.16 -20.62 -13.19
CA THR A 688 20.11 -21.57 -12.87
C THR A 688 19.35 -21.23 -11.58
N ARG A 689 18.10 -21.71 -11.51
CA ARG A 689 17.27 -21.66 -10.29
C ARG A 689 17.96 -22.34 -9.10
N GLU A 690 18.70 -23.42 -9.33
CA GLU A 690 19.38 -24.18 -8.28
C GLU A 690 20.51 -23.36 -7.64
N GLU A 691 21.32 -22.67 -8.46
CA GLU A 691 22.40 -21.78 -7.98
C GLU A 691 21.86 -20.61 -7.15
N LEU A 692 20.81 -19.93 -7.65
CA LEU A 692 20.17 -18.85 -6.91
C LEU A 692 19.62 -19.34 -5.57
N LYS A 693 18.92 -20.49 -5.57
CA LYS A 693 18.36 -21.09 -4.36
C LYS A 693 19.45 -21.44 -3.34
N GLU A 694 20.53 -22.07 -3.79
CA GLU A 694 21.65 -22.44 -2.93
C GLU A 694 22.27 -21.21 -2.24
N PHE A 695 22.44 -20.12 -2.98
CA PHE A 695 22.97 -18.88 -2.45
C PHE A 695 22.04 -18.27 -1.39
N VAL A 696 20.76 -18.05 -1.71
CA VAL A 696 19.82 -17.38 -0.79
C VAL A 696 19.53 -18.23 0.45
N THR A 697 19.44 -19.56 0.31
CA THR A 697 19.27 -20.46 1.46
C THR A 697 20.48 -20.41 2.39
N THR A 698 21.69 -20.33 1.83
CA THR A 698 22.92 -20.23 2.62
C THR A 698 23.05 -18.87 3.29
N LEU A 699 22.68 -17.80 2.57
CA LEU A 699 22.58 -16.45 3.11
C LEU A 699 21.63 -16.43 4.32
N ALA A 700 20.44 -17.01 4.22
CA ALA A 700 19.48 -17.10 5.31
C ALA A 700 20.05 -17.81 6.55
N ALA A 701 20.73 -18.94 6.35
CA ALA A 701 21.37 -19.66 7.45
C ALA A 701 22.47 -18.83 8.14
N PHE A 702 23.23 -18.02 7.40
CA PHE A 702 24.26 -17.17 7.99
C PHE A 702 23.71 -15.89 8.62
N VAL A 703 22.64 -15.30 8.10
CA VAL A 703 21.91 -14.21 8.75
C VAL A 703 21.51 -14.62 10.17
N GLU A 704 20.90 -15.80 10.33
CA GLU A 704 20.52 -16.33 11.64
C GLU A 704 21.75 -16.60 12.54
N ALA A 705 22.80 -17.21 11.98
CA ALA A 705 23.97 -17.64 12.76
C ALA A 705 24.88 -16.49 13.25
N THR A 706 24.85 -15.34 12.57
CA THR A 706 25.75 -14.21 12.81
C THR A 706 25.11 -13.05 13.55
N ASP A 707 23.81 -13.13 13.86
CA ASP A 707 23.03 -11.99 14.38
C ASP A 707 23.07 -10.79 13.41
N PHE A 708 23.00 -11.08 12.10
CA PHE A 708 23.00 -10.11 11.00
C PHE A 708 24.27 -9.22 10.90
N ASP A 709 25.45 -9.79 11.15
CA ASP A 709 26.74 -9.13 10.88
C ASP A 709 27.12 -9.33 9.38
N LEU A 710 26.86 -8.32 8.54
CA LEU A 710 27.03 -8.41 7.08
C LEU A 710 28.46 -8.76 6.64
N ASP A 711 29.48 -8.18 7.28
CA ASP A 711 30.88 -8.47 6.96
C ASP A 711 31.22 -9.93 7.25
N LEU A 712 30.76 -10.43 8.40
CA LEU A 712 30.95 -11.83 8.76
C LEU A 712 30.17 -12.79 7.85
N ILE A 713 28.95 -12.43 7.44
CA ILE A 713 28.16 -13.21 6.48
C ILE A 713 28.91 -13.33 5.15
N ALA A 714 29.43 -12.23 4.62
CA ALA A 714 30.18 -12.20 3.37
C ALA A 714 31.46 -13.05 3.44
N GLU A 715 32.20 -12.98 4.57
CA GLU A 715 33.35 -13.85 4.84
C GLU A 715 32.96 -15.34 4.80
N LEU A 716 31.86 -15.70 5.48
CA LEU A 716 31.41 -17.10 5.56
C LEU A 716 30.92 -17.64 4.21
N LEU A 717 30.22 -16.83 3.41
CA LEU A 717 29.80 -17.19 2.04
C LEU A 717 31.02 -17.41 1.14
N SER A 718 32.03 -16.54 1.23
CA SER A 718 33.30 -16.68 0.51
C SER A 718 34.02 -17.98 0.88
N VAL A 719 34.04 -18.35 2.17
CA VAL A 719 34.62 -19.61 2.65
C VAL A 719 33.88 -20.84 2.11
N GLN A 720 32.56 -20.73 1.86
CA GLN A 720 31.78 -21.78 1.19
C GLN A 720 32.04 -21.85 -0.33
N GLY A 721 32.83 -20.93 -0.88
CA GLY A 721 33.14 -20.87 -2.32
C GLY A 721 32.02 -20.24 -3.15
N MET A 722 31.12 -19.48 -2.53
CA MET A 722 30.11 -18.71 -3.25
C MET A 722 30.73 -17.41 -3.78
N SER A 723 30.30 -16.99 -4.96
CA SER A 723 30.76 -15.76 -5.60
C SER A 723 29.63 -15.12 -6.41
N LEU A 724 29.69 -13.81 -6.58
CA LEU A 724 28.88 -13.08 -7.54
C LEU A 724 29.80 -12.62 -8.68
N ALA A 725 29.27 -12.52 -9.89
CA ALA A 725 29.97 -11.81 -10.96
C ALA A 725 30.11 -10.33 -10.54
N GLY A 726 31.34 -9.82 -10.64
CA GLY A 726 31.63 -8.40 -10.41
C GLY A 726 31.55 -7.60 -11.69
N ASP A 727 31.23 -6.31 -11.56
CA ASP A 727 31.84 -5.33 -12.45
C ASP A 727 33.33 -5.31 -12.14
N ASP A 728 34.15 -5.40 -13.17
CA ASP A 728 35.62 -5.33 -13.10
C ASP A 728 35.99 -4.03 -12.36
N HIS A 729 36.15 -4.08 -11.03
CA HIS A 729 36.47 -2.93 -10.18
C HIS A 729 37.89 -2.48 -10.50
N GLY A 730 38.08 -1.78 -11.61
CA GLY A 730 39.23 -0.94 -11.95
C GLY A 730 40.57 -1.40 -11.39
N HIS A 731 40.88 -2.71 -11.44
CA HIS A 731 42.20 -3.20 -11.11
C HIS A 731 43.01 -3.05 -12.38
N ASP A 732 43.60 -1.86 -12.52
CA ASP A 732 44.70 -1.61 -13.45
C ASP A 732 45.84 -2.59 -13.10
N ASP A 733 45.77 -3.75 -13.73
CA ASP A 733 46.67 -4.87 -13.60
C ASP A 733 48.08 -4.44 -14.07
N ASP A 734 48.97 -4.09 -13.13
CA ASP A 734 50.42 -4.17 -13.38
C ASP A 734 50.81 -5.65 -13.43
N HIS A 735 50.58 -6.24 -14.60
CA HIS A 735 51.03 -7.58 -14.98
C HIS A 735 52.55 -7.70 -14.88
N SER A 736 53.10 -8.05 -13.71
CA SER A 736 54.47 -8.57 -13.63
C SER A 736 54.81 -9.42 -12.41
N ASN A 737 54.01 -10.42 -12.03
CA ASN A 737 54.62 -11.62 -11.41
C ASN A 737 53.77 -12.90 -11.47
N ARG A 738 53.97 -13.69 -12.53
CA ARG A 738 53.55 -15.10 -12.55
C ARG A 738 54.46 -15.93 -11.64
N GLY A 739 53.90 -16.42 -10.53
CA GLY A 739 54.54 -17.43 -9.69
C GLY A 739 53.54 -18.11 -8.75
N ASP A 740 53.06 -19.28 -9.17
CA ASP A 740 52.45 -20.36 -8.37
C ASP A 740 51.53 -19.95 -7.21
N ARG A 741 50.21 -19.80 -7.47
CA ARG A 741 49.12 -20.09 -6.52
C ARG A 741 47.89 -20.60 -7.26
N ASP A 742 47.15 -21.43 -6.57
CA ASP A 742 46.03 -22.25 -7.02
C ASP A 742 44.83 -21.44 -7.56
N ASP A 743 44.08 -22.12 -8.41
CA ASP A 743 43.00 -21.70 -9.30
C ASP A 743 41.65 -21.46 -8.56
N HIS A 744 41.64 -20.54 -7.58
CA HIS A 744 40.43 -20.07 -6.88
C HIS A 744 40.51 -18.54 -6.66
N SER A 745 40.38 -17.76 -7.72
CA SER A 745 40.15 -16.31 -7.63
C SER A 745 38.80 -15.98 -8.28
N GLY A 746 37.72 -16.37 -7.60
CA GLY A 746 36.55 -15.49 -7.54
C GLY A 746 36.85 -14.52 -6.40
N ASP A 747 36.61 -13.23 -6.62
CA ASP A 747 36.85 -12.21 -5.60
C ASP A 747 36.07 -12.56 -4.30
N GLU A 748 36.69 -12.31 -3.14
CA GLU A 748 36.02 -12.51 -1.84
C GLU A 748 34.78 -11.61 -1.79
N LEU A 749 33.62 -12.17 -1.40
CA LEU A 749 32.39 -11.41 -1.23
C LEU A 749 32.55 -10.38 -0.12
N THR A 750 32.00 -9.20 -0.35
CA THR A 750 31.95 -8.09 0.61
C THR A 750 30.51 -7.84 1.07
N ALA A 751 30.34 -7.04 2.14
CA ALA A 751 29.02 -6.56 2.52
C ALA A 751 28.33 -5.79 1.38
N ASP A 752 29.09 -5.03 0.57
CA ASP A 752 28.57 -4.29 -0.58
C ASP A 752 28.06 -5.20 -1.70
N ASP A 753 28.70 -6.36 -1.91
CA ASP A 753 28.20 -7.38 -2.84
C ASP A 753 26.85 -7.95 -2.38
N LEU A 754 26.69 -8.20 -1.08
CA LEU A 754 25.41 -8.66 -0.52
C LEU A 754 24.32 -7.59 -0.66
N GLN A 755 24.68 -6.32 -0.48
CA GLN A 755 23.77 -5.21 -0.75
C GLN A 755 23.38 -5.18 -2.23
N ARG A 756 24.35 -5.20 -3.15
CA ARG A 756 24.11 -5.25 -4.61
C ARG A 756 23.17 -6.40 -4.98
N PHE A 757 23.38 -7.58 -4.40
CA PHE A 757 22.49 -8.72 -4.56
C PHE A 757 21.06 -8.42 -4.07
N SER A 758 20.89 -7.85 -2.88
CA SER A 758 19.56 -7.56 -2.33
C SER A 758 18.74 -6.57 -3.17
N PHE A 759 19.40 -5.57 -3.76
CA PHE A 759 18.78 -4.63 -4.69
C PHE A 759 18.42 -5.28 -6.02
N ALA A 760 19.33 -6.08 -6.60
CA ALA A 760 19.07 -6.83 -7.82
C ALA A 760 17.89 -7.80 -7.65
N TRP A 761 17.83 -8.50 -6.51
CA TRP A 761 16.71 -9.34 -6.13
C TRP A 761 15.40 -8.56 -6.08
N SER A 762 15.37 -7.44 -5.35
CA SER A 762 14.15 -6.65 -5.15
C SER A 762 13.61 -6.10 -6.46
N ALA A 763 14.49 -5.58 -7.33
CA ALA A 763 14.11 -5.08 -8.64
C ALA A 763 13.58 -6.20 -9.56
N ASP A 764 14.31 -7.33 -9.67
CA ASP A 764 13.90 -8.43 -10.53
C ASP A 764 12.62 -9.13 -10.04
N VAL A 765 12.43 -9.29 -8.73
CA VAL A 765 11.20 -9.86 -8.16
C VAL A 765 10.04 -8.89 -8.34
N SER A 766 10.24 -7.58 -8.15
CA SER A 766 9.23 -6.55 -8.42
C SER A 766 8.73 -6.62 -9.87
N GLU A 767 9.64 -6.71 -10.83
CA GLU A 767 9.28 -6.89 -12.24
C GLU A 767 8.60 -8.24 -12.52
N TYR A 768 8.92 -9.30 -11.78
CA TYR A 768 8.36 -10.63 -11.98
C TYR A 768 6.90 -10.75 -11.50
N VAL A 769 6.53 -9.99 -10.45
CA VAL A 769 5.18 -10.01 -9.88
C VAL A 769 4.18 -9.13 -10.64
N VAL A 770 4.64 -8.27 -11.57
CA VAL A 770 3.77 -7.41 -12.39
C VAL A 770 2.71 -8.22 -13.13
N LEU A 771 1.43 -7.88 -12.91
CA LEU A 771 0.29 -8.67 -13.37
C LEU A 771 0.14 -8.80 -14.89
N ASP A 772 0.60 -7.80 -15.66
CA ASP A 772 0.55 -7.82 -17.12
C ASP A 772 1.33 -9.03 -17.70
N ARG A 773 2.37 -9.51 -17.00
CA ARG A 773 3.13 -10.73 -17.38
C ARG A 773 2.31 -12.01 -17.26
N TRP A 774 1.18 -11.97 -16.55
CA TRP A 774 0.36 -13.11 -16.20
C TRP A 774 -1.03 -13.09 -16.87
N GLU A 775 -1.34 -12.08 -17.69
CA GLU A 775 -2.64 -11.97 -18.37
C GLU A 775 -2.95 -13.18 -19.27
N ASP A 776 -1.97 -13.62 -20.06
CA ASP A 776 -2.12 -14.75 -20.98
C ASP A 776 -2.25 -16.11 -20.26
N ALA A 777 -1.90 -16.17 -18.97
CA ALA A 777 -2.02 -17.36 -18.15
C ALA A 777 -3.41 -17.52 -17.51
N GLN A 778 -4.29 -16.53 -17.65
CA GLN A 778 -5.61 -16.54 -17.01
C GLN A 778 -6.58 -17.50 -17.73
N ASP A 779 -7.14 -18.45 -16.99
CA ASP A 779 -8.10 -19.41 -17.52
C ASP A 779 -9.51 -18.81 -17.68
N GLU A 780 -10.10 -19.01 -18.86
CA GLU A 780 -11.43 -18.51 -19.20
C GLU A 780 -12.52 -19.04 -18.26
N THR A 781 -12.50 -20.34 -17.94
CA THR A 781 -13.57 -20.97 -17.16
C THR A 781 -13.44 -20.61 -15.69
N ARG A 782 -12.21 -20.60 -15.17
CA ARG A 782 -11.91 -20.29 -13.77
C ARG A 782 -12.26 -18.84 -13.44
N THR A 783 -11.78 -17.88 -14.23
CA THR A 783 -12.07 -16.44 -14.01
C THR A 783 -13.56 -16.10 -14.19
N ALA A 784 -14.27 -16.79 -15.10
CA ALA A 784 -15.71 -16.65 -15.24
C ALA A 784 -16.47 -17.17 -14.01
N PHE A 785 -16.09 -18.34 -13.49
CA PHE A 785 -16.64 -18.88 -12.25
C PHE A 785 -16.38 -17.95 -11.06
N ASP A 786 -15.15 -17.43 -10.92
CA ASP A 786 -14.82 -16.57 -9.79
C ASP A 786 -15.67 -15.30 -9.79
N ARG A 787 -15.89 -14.73 -10.98
CA ARG A 787 -16.80 -13.59 -11.17
C ARG A 787 -18.24 -13.96 -10.83
N GLU A 788 -18.73 -15.12 -11.29
CA GLU A 788 -20.09 -15.59 -11.00
C GLU A 788 -20.35 -15.73 -9.50
N VAL A 789 -19.39 -16.26 -8.73
CA VAL A 789 -19.49 -16.38 -7.26
C VAL A 789 -19.61 -15.00 -6.59
N ARG A 790 -18.78 -14.04 -7.02
CA ARG A 790 -18.82 -12.67 -6.52
C ARG A 790 -20.15 -11.99 -6.84
N GLU A 791 -20.63 -12.08 -8.08
CA GLU A 791 -21.95 -11.57 -8.47
C GLU A 791 -23.10 -12.27 -7.73
N PHE A 792 -22.98 -13.58 -7.48
CA PHE A 792 -23.94 -14.34 -6.69
C PHE A 792 -24.06 -13.78 -5.26
N ARG A 793 -22.94 -13.37 -4.67
CA ARG A 793 -22.86 -12.74 -3.36
C ARG A 793 -23.41 -11.31 -3.39
N GLN A 794 -23.07 -10.50 -4.39
CA GLN A 794 -23.59 -9.13 -4.55
C GLN A 794 -25.13 -9.10 -4.62
N ALA A 795 -25.74 -10.09 -5.29
CA ALA A 795 -27.20 -10.23 -5.34
C ALA A 795 -27.85 -10.62 -3.99
N ARG A 796 -27.04 -10.94 -2.97
CA ARG A 796 -27.46 -11.49 -1.66
C ARG A 796 -26.69 -10.80 -0.52
N PRO A 797 -26.88 -9.49 -0.30
CA PRO A 797 -26.19 -8.77 0.77
C PRO A 797 -26.48 -9.36 2.15
N TRP A 798 -27.63 -10.02 2.34
CA TRP A 798 -28.02 -10.71 3.57
C TRP A 798 -27.04 -11.82 4.00
N LEU A 799 -26.23 -12.38 3.10
CA LEU A 799 -25.21 -13.38 3.46
C LEU A 799 -24.13 -12.81 4.39
N ARG A 800 -24.03 -11.48 4.54
CA ARG A 800 -23.12 -10.78 5.46
C ARG A 800 -23.49 -11.03 6.92
N ALA A 801 -24.77 -11.28 7.20
CA ALA A 801 -25.23 -11.54 8.56
C ALA A 801 -24.69 -12.89 9.08
N ASP A 802 -24.45 -12.96 10.38
CA ASP A 802 -24.04 -14.19 11.08
C ASP A 802 -24.99 -15.35 10.77
N VAL A 803 -24.47 -16.58 10.84
CA VAL A 803 -25.30 -17.77 10.66
C VAL A 803 -26.32 -17.83 11.78
N ASP A 804 -27.60 -17.97 11.43
CA ASP A 804 -28.74 -17.88 12.36
C ASP A 804 -29.45 -19.24 12.56
N PRO A 805 -29.11 -20.00 13.62
CA PRO A 805 -29.76 -21.27 13.92
C PRO A 805 -31.27 -21.15 14.17
N GLU A 806 -31.76 -19.98 14.63
CA GLU A 806 -33.21 -19.79 14.87
C GLU A 806 -34.00 -19.74 13.56
N ARG A 807 -33.35 -19.34 12.47
CA ARG A 807 -33.90 -19.40 11.11
C ARG A 807 -33.76 -20.79 10.46
N GLY A 808 -33.13 -21.74 11.16
CA GLY A 808 -32.81 -23.05 10.60
C GLY A 808 -31.65 -23.01 9.61
N GLU A 809 -30.74 -22.04 9.77
CA GLU A 809 -29.41 -22.10 9.16
C GLU A 809 -28.50 -23.04 9.96
N ALA A 810 -27.50 -23.59 9.30
CA ALA A 810 -26.54 -24.50 9.92
C ALA A 810 -25.21 -24.44 9.17
N PHE A 811 -24.13 -24.83 9.83
CA PHE A 811 -22.82 -24.97 9.21
C PHE A 811 -22.01 -26.02 9.97
N GLY A 812 -21.08 -26.68 9.28
CA GLY A 812 -20.35 -27.81 9.82
C GLY A 812 -19.22 -28.26 8.89
N TYR A 813 -18.54 -29.31 9.31
CA TYR A 813 -17.76 -30.13 8.39
C TYR A 813 -18.08 -31.60 8.64
N ARG A 814 -18.02 -32.42 7.60
CA ARG A 814 -18.32 -33.86 7.67
C ARG A 814 -17.38 -34.55 8.66
N HIS A 815 -17.95 -35.24 9.65
CA HIS A 815 -17.20 -35.96 10.68
C HIS A 815 -17.67 -37.42 10.85
N PRO A 816 -16.76 -38.41 10.93
CA PRO A 816 -15.30 -38.29 10.84
C PRO A 816 -14.82 -37.87 9.45
N THR A 817 -13.63 -37.27 9.35
CA THR A 817 -13.09 -36.78 8.07
C THR A 817 -12.78 -37.90 7.08
N GLU A 818 -12.34 -39.06 7.57
CA GLU A 818 -12.00 -40.24 6.74
C GLU A 818 -11.09 -39.94 5.53
N GLY A 819 -10.18 -38.97 5.68
CA GLY A 819 -9.21 -38.56 4.65
C GLY A 819 -9.63 -37.34 3.82
N THR A 820 -10.82 -36.77 4.05
CA THR A 820 -11.31 -35.57 3.35
C THR A 820 -11.99 -34.60 4.32
N VAL A 821 -11.73 -33.31 4.18
CA VAL A 821 -12.36 -32.24 4.95
C VAL A 821 -13.39 -31.58 4.04
N VAL A 822 -14.68 -31.89 4.29
CA VAL A 822 -15.80 -31.31 3.55
C VAL A 822 -16.49 -30.31 4.45
N TYR A 823 -16.41 -29.03 4.10
CA TYR A 823 -17.14 -27.95 4.76
C TYR A 823 -18.53 -27.82 4.16
N GLU A 824 -19.53 -27.63 5.00
CA GLU A 824 -20.94 -27.67 4.62
C GLU A 824 -21.71 -26.55 5.32
N ALA A 825 -22.68 -25.95 4.63
CA ALA A 825 -23.54 -24.92 5.19
C ALA A 825 -24.94 -24.90 4.58
N LEU A 826 -25.90 -24.43 5.37
CA LEU A 826 -27.27 -24.11 4.99
C LEU A 826 -27.54 -22.65 5.37
N ARG A 827 -27.74 -21.79 4.38
CA ARG A 827 -28.07 -20.37 4.55
C ARG A 827 -29.49 -20.08 4.07
N ARG A 828 -30.19 -19.13 4.69
CA ARG A 828 -31.59 -18.81 4.41
C ARG A 828 -31.82 -17.31 4.35
N ASP A 829 -32.42 -16.91 3.24
CA ASP A 829 -32.90 -15.55 3.05
C ASP A 829 -33.82 -15.14 4.21
N PRO A 830 -33.63 -13.96 4.83
CA PRO A 830 -34.47 -13.47 5.93
C PRO A 830 -35.96 -13.44 5.62
N ASP A 831 -36.34 -13.21 4.37
CA ASP A 831 -37.74 -13.15 3.92
C ASP A 831 -38.31 -14.54 3.58
N GLY A 832 -37.47 -15.58 3.58
CA GLY A 832 -37.85 -16.96 3.30
C GLY A 832 -38.08 -17.27 1.82
N GLU A 833 -37.59 -16.41 0.92
CA GLU A 833 -37.72 -16.58 -0.53
C GLU A 833 -36.74 -17.62 -1.09
N GLU A 834 -35.61 -17.81 -0.42
CA GLU A 834 -34.50 -18.65 -0.88
C GLU A 834 -33.81 -19.38 0.27
N ALA A 835 -33.35 -20.60 -0.01
CA ALA A 835 -32.40 -21.33 0.83
C ALA A 835 -31.23 -21.82 -0.04
N LEU A 836 -30.04 -21.77 0.53
CA LEU A 836 -28.79 -22.19 -0.10
C LEU A 836 -28.18 -23.33 0.69
N LEU A 837 -27.77 -24.38 0.00
CA LEU A 837 -27.07 -25.52 0.57
C LEU A 837 -25.70 -25.60 -0.10
N ILE A 838 -24.64 -25.62 0.69
CA ILE A 838 -23.26 -25.47 0.24
C ILE A 838 -22.48 -26.72 0.66
N ALA A 839 -21.64 -27.24 -0.25
CA ALA A 839 -20.61 -28.22 0.07
C ALA A 839 -19.29 -27.85 -0.62
N CYS A 840 -18.21 -27.83 0.15
CA CYS A 840 -16.85 -27.49 -0.30
C CYS A 840 -15.89 -28.60 0.14
N ASN A 841 -15.23 -29.27 -0.80
CA ASN A 841 -14.12 -30.17 -0.50
C ASN A 841 -12.85 -29.34 -0.32
N VAL A 842 -12.60 -28.84 0.90
CA VAL A 842 -11.50 -27.90 1.15
C VAL A 842 -10.14 -28.60 1.27
N GLU A 843 -10.09 -29.91 1.48
CA GLU A 843 -8.85 -30.68 1.58
C GLU A 843 -9.10 -32.19 1.47
N GLY A 844 -8.23 -32.94 0.79
CA GLY A 844 -8.17 -34.40 0.87
C GLY A 844 -8.42 -35.12 -0.44
N THR A 845 -9.20 -36.19 -0.44
CA THR A 845 -9.49 -36.97 -1.65
C THR A 845 -10.84 -36.63 -2.25
N PRO A 846 -11.14 -37.01 -3.50
CA PRO A 846 -12.44 -36.76 -4.11
C PRO A 846 -13.58 -37.40 -3.31
N VAL A 847 -14.73 -36.71 -3.26
CA VAL A 847 -15.86 -37.09 -2.42
C VAL A 847 -17.20 -36.88 -3.12
N GLU A 848 -18.11 -37.82 -2.95
CA GLU A 848 -19.49 -37.70 -3.40
C GLU A 848 -20.33 -36.88 -2.39
N VAL A 849 -21.08 -35.91 -2.90
CA VAL A 849 -22.00 -35.07 -2.14
C VAL A 849 -23.38 -35.03 -2.80
N SER A 850 -24.42 -34.81 -1.99
CA SER A 850 -25.79 -34.61 -2.48
C SER A 850 -26.56 -33.75 -1.50
N PRO A 851 -27.64 -33.06 -1.92
CA PRO A 851 -28.44 -32.24 -1.02
C PRO A 851 -28.95 -33.02 0.21
N ALA A 852 -29.39 -34.27 0.01
CA ALA A 852 -29.83 -35.13 1.11
C ALA A 852 -28.69 -35.45 2.08
N GLY A 853 -27.49 -35.76 1.57
CA GLY A 853 -26.32 -36.06 2.38
C GLY A 853 -25.88 -34.88 3.23
N VAL A 854 -25.80 -33.68 2.63
CA VAL A 854 -25.40 -32.46 3.35
C VAL A 854 -26.43 -32.09 4.43
N LEU A 855 -27.74 -32.23 4.16
CA LEU A 855 -28.78 -31.98 5.17
C LEU A 855 -28.73 -32.99 6.33
N ASP A 856 -28.39 -34.24 6.05
CA ASP A 856 -28.20 -35.28 7.06
C ASP A 856 -26.94 -35.00 7.91
N ASP A 857 -25.82 -34.61 7.27
CA ASP A 857 -24.55 -34.28 7.94
C ASP A 857 -24.68 -33.05 8.86
N LEU A 858 -25.47 -32.05 8.46
CA LEU A 858 -25.76 -30.85 9.25
C LEU A 858 -26.83 -31.05 10.36
N ASP A 859 -27.43 -32.25 10.48
CA ASP A 859 -28.59 -32.53 11.36
C ASP A 859 -29.77 -31.56 11.13
N ALA A 860 -29.89 -31.00 9.92
CA ALA A 860 -30.94 -30.06 9.54
C ALA A 860 -32.28 -30.78 9.23
N GLY A 861 -32.32 -32.11 9.41
CA GLY A 861 -33.46 -33.01 9.17
C GLY A 861 -34.44 -33.18 10.34
N GLY A 862 -34.18 -32.57 11.50
CA GLY A 862 -35.13 -32.45 12.62
C GLY A 862 -34.98 -33.48 13.74
N ALA A 863 -34.67 -32.99 14.94
CA ALA A 863 -34.55 -33.76 16.19
C ALA A 863 -35.87 -34.34 16.75
N ASP A 864 -37.02 -34.22 16.06
CA ASP A 864 -38.33 -34.72 16.53
C ASP A 864 -38.92 -35.87 15.69
N GLY A 865 -38.15 -36.46 14.76
CA GLY A 865 -38.56 -37.68 14.05
C GLY A 865 -39.79 -37.53 13.13
N THR A 866 -40.30 -36.31 12.93
CA THR A 866 -41.17 -35.94 11.82
C THR A 866 -40.28 -35.36 10.73
N ARG A 867 -39.98 -36.16 9.71
CA ARG A 867 -39.60 -35.60 8.39
C ARG A 867 -40.76 -34.72 7.95
N ASP A 868 -40.67 -33.42 8.20
CA ASP A 868 -41.62 -32.48 7.63
C ASP A 868 -41.55 -32.65 6.11
N ALA A 869 -42.72 -32.58 5.47
CA ALA A 869 -42.85 -32.74 4.02
C ALA A 869 -42.07 -31.66 3.23
N ASP A 870 -41.50 -30.67 3.93
CA ASP A 870 -40.77 -29.52 3.40
C ASP A 870 -39.24 -29.76 3.22
N ASN A 871 -38.72 -30.96 3.51
CA ASN A 871 -37.31 -31.35 3.31
C ASN A 871 -37.16 -32.47 2.25
N ALA A 872 -37.96 -32.44 1.19
CA ALA A 872 -37.74 -33.33 0.05
C ALA A 872 -36.45 -32.91 -0.67
N ALA A 873 -35.53 -33.84 -0.88
CA ALA A 873 -34.33 -33.63 -1.70
C ALA A 873 -34.68 -33.21 -3.15
N ASP A 874 -35.94 -33.41 -3.55
CA ASP A 874 -36.47 -33.21 -4.89
C ASP A 874 -36.66 -31.72 -5.30
N ASP A 875 -36.45 -30.75 -4.40
CA ASP A 875 -36.68 -29.31 -4.69
C ASP A 875 -35.39 -28.47 -4.81
N TRP A 876 -34.22 -29.11 -4.77
CA TRP A 876 -32.92 -28.42 -4.89
C TRP A 876 -32.41 -28.42 -6.33
N THR A 877 -31.96 -27.25 -6.80
CA THR A 877 -31.30 -27.09 -8.10
C THR A 877 -29.89 -26.56 -7.91
N VAL A 878 -28.93 -27.01 -8.71
CA VAL A 878 -27.58 -26.44 -8.72
C VAL A 878 -27.65 -24.96 -9.07
N ALA A 879 -27.01 -24.12 -8.26
CA ALA A 879 -26.97 -22.67 -8.42
C ALA A 879 -25.59 -22.19 -8.86
N VAL A 880 -24.54 -22.78 -8.30
CA VAL A 880 -23.13 -22.54 -8.63
C VAL A 880 -22.40 -23.87 -8.57
N ALA A 881 -21.52 -24.14 -9.52
CA ALA A 881 -20.75 -25.37 -9.65
C ALA A 881 -19.31 -25.04 -10.03
N ALA A 882 -18.34 -25.60 -9.30
CA ALA A 882 -16.92 -25.43 -9.62
C ALA A 882 -16.60 -25.90 -11.05
N PRO A 883 -15.62 -25.29 -11.74
CA PRO A 883 -15.23 -25.72 -13.08
C PRO A 883 -14.84 -27.21 -13.13
N GLY A 884 -15.34 -27.94 -14.13
CA GLY A 884 -14.94 -29.33 -14.38
C GLY A 884 -15.73 -30.40 -13.62
N ILE A 885 -16.63 -30.02 -12.71
CA ILE A 885 -17.54 -30.98 -12.06
C ILE A 885 -18.71 -31.37 -12.98
N ASP A 886 -19.24 -32.58 -12.83
CA ASP A 886 -20.39 -33.09 -13.62
C ASP A 886 -21.72 -32.56 -13.05
N ALA A 887 -21.88 -31.23 -13.04
CA ALA A 887 -23.08 -30.52 -12.61
C ALA A 887 -23.15 -29.13 -13.28
N GLU A 888 -24.32 -28.75 -13.80
CA GLU A 888 -24.56 -27.44 -14.41
C GLU A 888 -25.64 -26.65 -13.66
N ALA A 889 -25.54 -25.32 -13.69
CA ALA A 889 -26.55 -24.45 -13.08
C ALA A 889 -27.95 -24.74 -13.64
N GLY A 890 -28.91 -25.00 -12.75
CA GLY A 890 -30.28 -25.39 -13.08
C GLY A 890 -30.55 -26.90 -13.04
N ASP A 891 -29.54 -27.75 -12.93
CA ASP A 891 -29.72 -29.19 -12.78
C ASP A 891 -30.53 -29.51 -11.51
N SER A 892 -31.57 -30.33 -11.66
CA SER A 892 -32.48 -30.74 -10.59
C SER A 892 -31.95 -31.98 -9.86
N ALA A 893 -31.92 -31.92 -8.53
CA ALA A 893 -31.60 -33.07 -7.69
C ALA A 893 -32.67 -34.19 -7.73
N ALA A 894 -33.87 -33.92 -8.27
CA ALA A 894 -35.01 -34.85 -8.28
C ALA A 894 -35.06 -35.82 -9.45
N ASP A 895 -34.50 -35.44 -10.61
CA ASP A 895 -34.79 -36.12 -11.87
C ASP A 895 -34.06 -37.45 -12.06
N GLY A 896 -33.28 -37.90 -11.06
CA GLY A 896 -32.55 -39.16 -11.10
C GLY A 896 -31.43 -39.21 -12.16
N ASP A 897 -31.26 -38.14 -12.94
CA ASP A 897 -30.16 -37.91 -13.87
C ASP A 897 -29.00 -37.12 -13.22
N ALA A 898 -29.25 -36.28 -12.21
CA ALA A 898 -28.20 -35.71 -11.34
C ALA A 898 -27.93 -36.68 -10.17
N GLY A 899 -26.99 -37.60 -10.35
CA GLY A 899 -26.47 -38.43 -9.27
C GLY A 899 -25.78 -37.61 -8.16
N PRO A 900 -25.17 -38.25 -7.16
CA PRO A 900 -24.23 -37.54 -6.29
C PRO A 900 -23.18 -36.80 -7.14
N VAL A 901 -22.88 -35.56 -6.78
CA VAL A 901 -21.83 -34.76 -7.41
C VAL A 901 -20.50 -35.16 -6.80
N THR A 902 -19.51 -35.47 -7.62
CA THR A 902 -18.13 -35.68 -7.15
C THR A 902 -17.43 -34.34 -7.08
N LEU A 903 -16.95 -33.98 -5.89
CA LEU A 903 -16.06 -32.84 -5.69
C LEU A 903 -14.63 -33.36 -5.57
N GLU A 904 -13.74 -32.95 -6.47
CA GLU A 904 -12.30 -33.13 -6.30
C GLU A 904 -11.80 -32.22 -5.16
N THR A 905 -10.51 -32.31 -4.81
CA THR A 905 -9.93 -31.37 -3.85
C THR A 905 -10.09 -29.94 -4.35
N ALA A 906 -10.44 -29.03 -3.45
CA ALA A 906 -10.63 -27.62 -3.71
C ALA A 906 -11.88 -27.29 -4.56
N ASP A 907 -12.75 -28.27 -4.86
CA ASP A 907 -14.04 -28.03 -5.52
C ASP A 907 -15.17 -27.64 -4.56
N ALA A 908 -16.19 -26.97 -5.11
CA ALA A 908 -17.42 -26.65 -4.41
C ALA A 908 -18.67 -26.72 -5.31
N VAL A 909 -19.81 -26.88 -4.65
CA VAL A 909 -21.13 -26.79 -5.27
C VAL A 909 -22.10 -26.10 -4.32
N VAL A 910 -22.97 -25.27 -4.89
CA VAL A 910 -24.07 -24.60 -4.19
C VAL A 910 -25.36 -25.05 -4.83
N TRP A 911 -26.27 -25.60 -4.03
CA TRP A 911 -27.65 -25.82 -4.42
C TRP A 911 -28.54 -24.71 -3.86
N ARG A 912 -29.59 -24.39 -4.60
CA ARG A 912 -30.61 -23.42 -4.23
C ARG A 912 -31.97 -24.07 -4.25
N ARG A 913 -32.80 -23.68 -3.29
CA ARG A 913 -34.24 -23.87 -3.29
C ARG A 913 -34.94 -22.52 -3.17
N ARG A 914 -35.95 -22.28 -4.01
CA ARG A 914 -36.82 -21.09 -3.92
C ARG A 914 -38.20 -21.51 -3.42
N SER A 915 -38.84 -20.67 -2.62
CA SER A 915 -40.25 -20.86 -2.28
C SER A 915 -41.13 -20.51 -3.50
N GLU A 916 -42.21 -21.28 -3.72
CA GLU A 916 -43.18 -21.06 -4.81
C GLU A 916 -44.09 -19.85 -4.62
#